data_AF-A0A674MHG0-F1
#
_entry.id   AF-A0A674MHG0-F1
#
_cell.length_a   1.000
_cell.length_b   1.000
_cell.length_c   1.000
_cell.angle_alpha   90.00
_cell.angle_beta   90.00
_cell.angle_gamma   90.00
#
_symmetry.space_group_name_H-M   'P 1'
#
loop_
_entity.id
_entity.type
_entity.pdbx_description
1 polymer ?
#
loop_
_entity_poly.entity_id
_entity_poly.type
_entity_poly.pdbx_seq_one_letter_code
_entity_poly.pdbx_strand_id
1 'polypeptide(L)'
;LHPCQYPCQHPCQVVFADSADGSKNITLRTHHILIQDGAALHIGAPKCRYRSSATIALMGRSDSAALPETPGLGRKFIGVLGGGTLELHGTERVSWTLLTRSVPASGLPTGGYAFQRNFSRGINLRVIDQDTAAVLFSERYDTHDSRNDSRTLTRLLRSLPAGRIVALAVGDSAVKSLLDETKTAIAERLGSSFVYNLKYRQAWALVSEVQGGNATCSEDVREHENHDTRGRALASRTFSTVEGVAFSVTAYSEWKNGGIALAQILAIKSSASGINIKDGHSVSPSGFPISGFQVDAEDQVVLNLQDEVQPTWRPGDQVVLASTDFSMYQAEEFTLLPCLWCSSRQVRIQGKPQFLHVGEVVDGVDMRAEVALLSRNILIYGEMETSCYGKMCRFYGHDTFGGHIKIFGNFSSVHLSHVELRNMGQQSQTGRYPVHFHMCGDVDQRGGYREPTYVDGLSIHHSFSRCLTVHATNGLLVKNTVGYDTLGHCFFLEDGIEQRNTFYHNLGLLTRPGTLLPTDRNESLCTSIRDKVYEGYTPSPSTECKAVSTFWIAHPNNNLISNAAAGSQDAGIWFVFHSSSTGDSHGLVPETRAELTPLGVFYNNRAHSNFKAGLIIDKGVKTTNASAADPREYLCLDNSARFRPHQEADSRLPRVAAVIDALVSYKNNDVGAWIRGGDIIIQNSGFADNGVGLSFASDGSYPSDEGSSQEVAQSLFVGESRNRGTNAGQNKYWGLGGVDAKLRTLPRNRTFPIRGFQIYDGPVRLTRSTFRGFVSTPERFTSAVGFSLKNTWQLTPRNNLSQLSFHPSVSRRVASTSKYTTCTQTPKQGTRSHLNQAQKNPSSPNPNTRLLPPSPTQVGKSGNRNDELETTLSKCRGRSLISGGGQQPSAGAGRHLNPLSPAHLSRTLVGEL
;
A
#
# COMPACT_ATOMS: atom_id res chain seq x y z
N LEU A 1 35.11 4.47 -16.23
CA LEU A 1 36.12 4.27 -17.29
C LEU A 1 36.67 5.64 -17.65
N HIS A 2 37.97 5.86 -17.50
CA HIS A 2 38.60 7.16 -17.77
C HIS A 2 40.10 6.97 -18.01
N PRO A 3 40.69 7.80 -18.88
CA PRO A 3 40.57 7.66 -20.32
C PRO A 3 41.44 6.50 -20.83
N CYS A 4 41.23 6.07 -22.08
CA CYS A 4 42.33 5.43 -22.81
C CYS A 4 43.44 6.48 -22.97
N GLN A 5 44.66 6.19 -22.55
CA GLN A 5 45.79 7.13 -22.64
C GLN A 5 46.34 7.33 -24.07
N TYR A 6 45.62 6.81 -25.06
CA TYR A 6 45.85 7.03 -26.49
C TYR A 6 44.57 7.63 -27.10
N PRO A 7 44.67 8.57 -28.04
CA PRO A 7 43.52 9.16 -28.70
C PRO A 7 42.87 8.14 -29.65
N CYS A 8 41.87 7.41 -29.17
CA CYS A 8 40.94 6.71 -30.03
C CYS A 8 40.24 7.73 -30.93
N GLN A 9 40.50 7.70 -32.24
CA GLN A 9 39.87 8.59 -33.23
C GLN A 9 38.38 8.27 -33.48
N HIS A 10 37.79 7.40 -32.65
CA HIS A 10 36.43 6.88 -32.73
C HIS A 10 35.85 6.82 -31.30
N PRO A 11 34.53 7.03 -31.12
CA PRO A 11 33.89 6.99 -29.80
C PRO A 11 34.07 5.63 -29.11
N CYS A 12 34.37 5.66 -27.80
CA CYS A 12 34.61 4.44 -27.02
C CYS A 12 33.29 3.72 -26.70
N GLN A 13 33.08 2.55 -27.30
CA GLN A 13 31.96 1.65 -27.00
C GLN A 13 32.40 0.51 -26.08
N VAL A 14 31.61 0.22 -25.04
CA VAL A 14 31.75 -0.95 -24.18
C VAL A 14 30.49 -1.81 -24.30
N VAL A 15 30.70 -3.09 -24.63
CA VAL A 15 29.63 -4.07 -24.80
C VAL A 15 29.88 -5.24 -23.86
N PHE A 16 28.90 -5.58 -23.01
CA PHE A 16 28.96 -6.82 -22.24
C PHE A 16 28.66 -7.98 -23.21
N ALA A 17 29.70 -8.76 -23.52
CA ALA A 17 29.63 -9.82 -24.52
C ALA A 17 28.94 -11.07 -23.96
N ASP A 18 27.64 -11.20 -24.28
CA ASP A 18 26.76 -12.33 -23.94
C ASP A 18 27.20 -13.66 -24.57
N SER A 19 26.48 -14.74 -24.23
CA SER A 19 26.62 -16.08 -24.81
C SER A 19 25.24 -16.61 -25.23
N ALA A 20 25.17 -17.37 -26.33
CA ALA A 20 23.89 -17.78 -26.93
C ALA A 20 23.04 -18.67 -26.00
N ASP A 21 23.70 -19.42 -25.13
CA ASP A 21 23.17 -20.29 -24.08
C ASP A 21 22.92 -19.59 -22.74
N GLY A 22 23.45 -18.37 -22.55
CA GLY A 22 23.30 -17.58 -21.32
C GLY A 22 24.21 -18.00 -20.15
N SER A 23 25.33 -18.69 -20.42
CA SER A 23 26.26 -19.17 -19.38
C SER A 23 27.32 -18.16 -18.95
N LYS A 24 27.61 -17.14 -19.77
CA LYS A 24 28.75 -16.24 -19.61
C LYS A 24 28.46 -15.05 -18.70
N ASN A 25 28.50 -15.30 -17.39
CA ASN A 25 28.28 -14.27 -16.38
C ASN A 25 29.42 -13.23 -16.33
N ILE A 26 29.09 -11.94 -16.22
CA ILE A 26 30.05 -10.83 -16.16
C ILE A 26 29.78 -9.96 -14.92
N THR A 27 30.81 -9.76 -14.08
CA THR A 27 30.75 -8.86 -12.91
C THR A 27 31.75 -7.73 -13.04
N LEU A 28 31.25 -6.49 -13.12
CA LEU A 28 32.04 -5.26 -13.08
C LEU A 28 31.95 -4.64 -11.68
N ARG A 29 33.09 -4.49 -11.01
CA ARG A 29 33.20 -3.74 -9.76
C ARG A 29 33.93 -2.42 -10.03
N THR A 30 33.32 -1.27 -9.73
CA THR A 30 33.91 0.03 -10.05
C THR A 30 33.39 1.16 -9.15
N HIS A 31 34.12 2.28 -9.06
CA HIS A 31 33.65 3.46 -8.30
C HIS A 31 32.61 4.27 -9.06
N HIS A 32 32.73 4.35 -10.38
CA HIS A 32 31.76 5.00 -11.26
C HIS A 32 31.91 4.59 -12.73
N ILE A 33 30.84 4.81 -13.50
CA ILE A 33 30.84 4.79 -14.96
C ILE A 33 30.40 6.19 -15.43
N LEU A 34 31.13 6.77 -16.38
CA LEU A 34 30.80 8.05 -17.02
C LEU A 34 30.69 7.80 -18.53
N ILE A 35 29.64 8.32 -19.14
CA ILE A 35 29.27 8.08 -20.53
C ILE A 35 28.92 9.43 -21.17
N GLN A 36 29.76 9.89 -22.09
CA GLN A 36 29.72 11.24 -22.69
C GLN A 36 30.43 11.23 -24.05
N ASP A 37 30.35 12.33 -24.81
CA ASP A 37 31.18 12.59 -26.00
C ASP A 37 31.10 11.47 -27.08
N GLY A 38 29.91 10.90 -27.27
CA GLY A 38 29.66 9.80 -28.19
C GLY A 38 29.95 8.40 -27.63
N ALA A 39 30.55 8.28 -26.43
CA ALA A 39 30.81 7.00 -25.79
C ALA A 39 29.51 6.24 -25.45
N ALA A 40 29.59 4.91 -25.40
CA ALA A 40 28.42 4.05 -25.27
C ALA A 40 28.65 2.85 -24.34
N LEU A 41 27.63 2.50 -23.54
CA LEU A 41 27.56 1.26 -22.77
C LEU A 41 26.35 0.43 -23.20
N HIS A 42 26.59 -0.81 -23.62
CA HIS A 42 25.57 -1.78 -24.01
C HIS A 42 25.62 -3.05 -23.15
N ILE A 43 24.48 -3.46 -22.61
CA ILE A 43 24.25 -4.78 -22.03
C ILE A 43 23.00 -5.35 -22.70
N GLY A 44 23.19 -5.99 -23.86
CA GLY A 44 22.11 -6.34 -24.78
C GLY A 44 21.64 -5.15 -25.64
N ALA A 45 20.60 -5.38 -26.42
CA ALA A 45 19.90 -4.40 -27.27
C ALA A 45 18.39 -4.76 -27.34
N PRO A 46 17.47 -3.85 -27.75
CA PRO A 46 16.03 -4.11 -27.71
C PRO A 46 15.60 -5.39 -28.45
N LYS A 47 16.25 -5.70 -29.57
CA LYS A 47 16.01 -6.90 -30.41
C LYS A 47 16.98 -8.05 -30.14
N CYS A 48 17.94 -7.89 -29.23
CA CYS A 48 18.94 -8.88 -28.85
C CYS A 48 19.18 -8.78 -27.34
N ARG A 49 18.20 -9.25 -26.56
CA ARG A 49 18.20 -9.18 -25.09
C ARG A 49 19.35 -9.99 -24.50
N TYR A 50 19.98 -9.44 -23.46
CA TYR A 50 21.05 -10.10 -22.72
C TYR A 50 20.48 -11.30 -21.95
N ARG A 51 21.10 -12.47 -22.09
CA ARG A 51 20.65 -13.77 -21.56
C ARG A 51 21.44 -14.22 -20.33
N SER A 52 22.75 -14.00 -20.33
CA SER A 52 23.63 -14.33 -19.20
C SER A 52 23.37 -13.41 -17.99
N SER A 53 24.05 -13.62 -16.87
CA SER A 53 24.01 -12.66 -15.75
C SER A 53 25.03 -11.53 -15.95
N ALA A 54 24.62 -10.28 -15.69
CA ALA A 54 25.48 -9.10 -15.68
C ALA A 54 25.31 -8.34 -14.38
N THR A 55 26.40 -8.12 -13.65
CA THR A 55 26.38 -7.45 -12.34
C THR A 55 27.30 -6.22 -12.35
N ILE A 56 26.79 -5.05 -11.97
CA ILE A 56 27.57 -3.83 -11.73
C ILE A 56 27.50 -3.48 -10.24
N ALA A 57 28.65 -3.57 -9.55
CA ALA A 57 28.80 -3.14 -8.16
C ALA A 57 29.45 -1.74 -8.11
N LEU A 58 28.72 -0.76 -7.56
CA LEU A 58 29.17 0.63 -7.41
C LEU A 58 29.80 0.83 -6.01
N MET A 59 31.11 0.97 -5.98
CA MET A 59 31.96 0.90 -4.77
C MET A 59 32.33 2.27 -4.21
N GLY A 60 32.42 2.40 -2.89
CA GLY A 60 32.97 3.59 -2.21
C GLY A 60 32.27 3.91 -0.89
N ARG A 61 32.63 5.02 -0.26
CA ARG A 61 32.00 5.53 0.98
C ARG A 61 31.78 7.04 0.91
N SER A 62 30.84 7.57 1.68
CA SER A 62 30.60 9.03 1.77
C SER A 62 31.74 9.79 2.46
N ASP A 63 32.53 9.12 3.31
CA ASP A 63 33.63 9.69 4.11
C ASP A 63 35.04 9.45 3.51
N SER A 64 35.15 8.74 2.37
CA SER A 64 36.44 8.41 1.78
C SER A 64 37.18 9.66 1.26
N ALA A 65 38.28 10.04 1.91
CA ALA A 65 39.14 11.13 1.45
C ALA A 65 40.00 10.75 0.22
N ALA A 66 40.17 9.45 -0.06
CA ALA A 66 41.00 8.95 -1.16
C ALA A 66 40.31 9.02 -2.54
N LEU A 67 38.99 9.28 -2.58
CA LEU A 67 38.21 9.36 -3.81
C LEU A 67 37.57 10.76 -3.91
N PRO A 68 38.07 11.67 -4.76
CA PRO A 68 37.40 12.95 -4.99
C PRO A 68 35.98 12.72 -5.52
N GLU A 69 35.04 13.60 -5.15
CA GLU A 69 33.70 13.58 -5.75
C GLU A 69 33.76 14.14 -7.17
N THR A 70 33.05 13.52 -8.12
CA THR A 70 32.90 14.07 -9.46
C THR A 70 31.89 15.23 -9.42
N PRO A 71 32.22 16.43 -9.93
CA PRO A 71 31.29 17.57 -9.93
C PRO A 71 29.93 17.22 -10.52
N GLY A 72 28.84 17.64 -9.85
CA GLY A 72 27.46 17.31 -10.22
C GLY A 72 27.03 15.85 -10.00
N LEU A 73 27.97 14.89 -9.92
CA LEU A 73 27.74 13.44 -9.89
C LEU A 73 28.09 12.75 -8.55
N GLY A 74 28.94 13.31 -7.70
CA GLY A 74 29.26 12.72 -6.40
C GLY A 74 30.09 11.43 -6.51
N ARG A 75 29.59 10.33 -5.92
CA ARG A 75 30.22 8.98 -5.89
C ARG A 75 29.19 7.86 -6.09
N LYS A 76 29.66 6.65 -6.40
CA LYS A 76 28.86 5.45 -6.70
C LYS A 76 27.82 5.72 -7.81
N PHE A 77 28.26 6.11 -9.01
CA PHE A 77 27.34 6.56 -10.07
C PHE A 77 27.52 5.84 -11.42
N ILE A 78 26.44 5.78 -12.18
CA ILE A 78 26.46 5.72 -13.65
C ILE A 78 25.95 7.08 -14.14
N GLY A 79 26.78 7.82 -14.86
CA GLY A 79 26.49 9.17 -15.35
C GLY A 79 26.40 9.17 -16.87
N VAL A 80 25.26 9.63 -17.41
CA VAL A 80 25.07 9.85 -18.85
C VAL A 80 24.99 11.35 -19.11
N LEU A 81 25.89 11.88 -19.91
CA LEU A 81 25.98 13.29 -20.30
C LEU A 81 25.75 13.42 -21.82
N GLY A 82 25.87 14.65 -22.34
CA GLY A 82 25.74 14.97 -23.76
C GLY A 82 26.53 14.01 -24.67
N GLY A 83 25.87 13.55 -25.75
CA GLY A 83 26.39 12.56 -26.69
C GLY A 83 26.49 11.12 -26.16
N GLY A 84 26.31 10.88 -24.86
CA GLY A 84 26.42 9.54 -24.28
C GLY A 84 25.30 8.58 -24.70
N THR A 85 25.58 7.27 -24.71
CA THR A 85 24.60 6.20 -25.01
C THR A 85 24.56 5.15 -23.89
N LEU A 86 23.37 4.85 -23.36
CA LEU A 86 23.17 3.81 -22.33
C LEU A 86 22.03 2.85 -22.72
N GLU A 87 22.39 1.62 -23.09
CA GLU A 87 21.45 0.60 -23.58
C GLU A 87 21.53 -0.64 -22.68
N LEU A 88 20.56 -0.80 -21.78
CA LEU A 88 20.49 -1.94 -20.86
C LEU A 88 19.22 -2.75 -21.12
N HIS A 89 19.36 -3.97 -21.63
CA HIS A 89 18.23 -4.77 -22.13
C HIS A 89 18.33 -6.20 -21.63
N GLY A 90 17.83 -6.42 -20.41
CA GLY A 90 17.73 -7.75 -19.80
C GLY A 90 16.73 -8.65 -20.53
N THR A 91 16.69 -9.91 -20.11
CA THR A 91 15.69 -10.89 -20.57
C THR A 91 14.30 -10.42 -20.17
N GLU A 92 13.36 -10.50 -21.12
CA GLU A 92 11.96 -10.10 -20.92
C GLU A 92 11.22 -11.05 -19.97
N ARG A 93 10.55 -10.46 -18.97
CA ARG A 93 9.84 -11.17 -17.88
C ARG A 93 8.62 -10.35 -17.45
N VAL A 94 7.52 -11.02 -17.13
CA VAL A 94 6.38 -10.39 -16.43
C VAL A 94 6.90 -9.78 -15.13
N SER A 95 6.77 -8.46 -14.99
CA SER A 95 7.39 -7.73 -13.87
C SER A 95 6.54 -7.79 -12.60
N TRP A 96 5.22 -7.75 -12.75
CA TRP A 96 4.24 -8.07 -11.71
C TRP A 96 2.93 -8.56 -12.34
N THR A 97 2.11 -9.25 -11.54
CA THR A 97 0.82 -9.88 -11.89
C THR A 97 -0.09 -9.82 -10.67
N LEU A 98 -1.39 -10.06 -10.82
CA LEU A 98 -2.32 -10.20 -9.68
C LEU A 98 -2.46 -11.67 -9.24
N LEU A 99 -2.79 -11.91 -7.96
CA LEU A 99 -3.27 -13.22 -7.51
C LEU A 99 -4.62 -13.59 -8.17
N THR A 100 -4.90 -14.89 -8.25
CA THR A 100 -6.19 -15.47 -8.68
C THR A 100 -6.81 -16.44 -7.65
N ARG A 101 -6.11 -16.72 -6.54
CA ARG A 101 -6.68 -17.33 -5.31
C ARG A 101 -6.10 -16.61 -4.09
N SER A 102 -6.93 -16.42 -3.07
CA SER A 102 -6.49 -15.81 -1.80
C SER A 102 -5.52 -16.73 -1.06
N VAL A 103 -4.42 -16.17 -0.56
CA VAL A 103 -3.37 -16.87 0.18
C VAL A 103 -3.47 -16.51 1.67
N PRO A 104 -3.86 -17.43 2.57
CA PRO A 104 -4.02 -17.13 3.99
C PRO A 104 -2.69 -17.07 4.76
N ALA A 105 -2.76 -16.40 5.93
CA ALA A 105 -1.70 -16.16 6.92
C ALA A 105 -1.12 -17.42 7.63
N SER A 106 -1.11 -18.54 6.93
CA SER A 106 -0.65 -19.85 7.40
C SER A 106 -0.39 -20.84 6.24
N GLY A 107 -0.49 -20.40 4.98
CA GLY A 107 -0.46 -21.26 3.78
C GLY A 107 -1.70 -22.13 3.55
N LEU A 108 -2.38 -22.60 4.60
CA LEU A 108 -3.58 -23.45 4.49
C LEU A 108 -4.86 -22.67 4.14
N PRO A 109 -5.70 -23.15 3.19
CA PRO A 109 -6.99 -22.54 2.84
C PRO A 109 -7.95 -22.32 4.03
N THR A 110 -7.88 -23.20 5.03
CA THR A 110 -8.73 -23.18 6.23
C THR A 110 -8.18 -22.32 7.37
N GLY A 111 -6.96 -21.82 7.23
CA GLY A 111 -6.14 -21.38 8.36
C GLY A 111 -5.45 -22.56 9.07
N GLY A 112 -4.28 -22.29 9.65
CA GLY A 112 -3.54 -23.21 10.52
C GLY A 112 -4.24 -23.44 11.85
N TYR A 113 -4.06 -24.63 12.43
CA TYR A 113 -4.63 -25.01 13.72
C TYR A 113 -3.53 -25.24 14.75
N ALA A 114 -3.65 -24.61 15.92
CA ALA A 114 -2.78 -24.88 17.06
C ALA A 114 -3.60 -25.03 18.35
N PHE A 115 -3.30 -26.07 19.12
CA PHE A 115 -3.93 -26.35 20.41
C PHE A 115 -2.89 -26.87 21.40
N GLN A 116 -2.91 -26.33 22.62
CA GLN A 116 -2.20 -26.87 23.77
C GLN A 116 -3.14 -26.80 24.98
N ARG A 117 -3.16 -27.85 25.81
CA ARG A 117 -3.87 -27.84 27.10
C ARG A 117 -3.01 -28.41 28.21
N ASN A 118 -2.80 -27.59 29.23
CA ASN A 118 -2.22 -28.01 30.50
C ASN A 118 -3.31 -28.80 31.25
N PHE A 119 -3.02 -30.07 31.59
CA PHE A 119 -3.92 -31.07 32.15
C PHE A 119 -5.21 -31.33 31.33
N SER A 120 -5.25 -32.47 30.63
CA SER A 120 -6.43 -32.94 29.88
C SER A 120 -6.50 -34.46 29.90
N ARG A 121 -6.93 -35.03 31.04
CA ARG A 121 -6.82 -36.46 31.34
C ARG A 121 -7.52 -37.36 30.31
N GLY A 122 -6.83 -38.42 29.90
CA GLY A 122 -7.32 -39.42 28.93
C GLY A 122 -6.73 -39.23 27.53
N ILE A 123 -7.40 -39.79 26.52
CA ILE A 123 -7.03 -39.63 25.10
C ILE A 123 -7.75 -38.38 24.56
N ASN A 124 -6.95 -37.41 24.12
CA ASN A 124 -7.40 -36.26 23.36
C ASN A 124 -7.34 -36.63 21.87
N LEU A 125 -8.33 -36.21 21.08
CA LEU A 125 -8.48 -36.62 19.68
C LEU A 125 -8.78 -35.42 18.76
N ARG A 126 -8.16 -35.41 17.58
CA ARG A 126 -8.52 -34.54 16.45
C ARG A 126 -8.81 -35.38 15.21
N VAL A 127 -9.80 -34.97 14.42
CA VAL A 127 -10.06 -35.48 13.08
C VAL A 127 -9.81 -34.33 12.10
N ILE A 128 -8.96 -34.57 11.11
CA ILE A 128 -8.54 -33.58 10.12
C ILE A 128 -9.00 -34.06 8.74
N ASP A 129 -9.54 -33.12 7.97
CA ASP A 129 -9.92 -33.32 6.57
C ASP A 129 -8.67 -33.38 5.68
N GLN A 130 -8.48 -34.50 4.98
CA GLN A 130 -7.30 -34.70 4.13
C GLN A 130 -7.29 -33.79 2.88
N ASP A 131 -8.46 -33.39 2.40
CA ASP A 131 -8.59 -32.61 1.16
C ASP A 131 -8.29 -31.12 1.40
N THR A 132 -8.61 -30.60 2.59
CA THR A 132 -8.58 -29.16 2.92
C THR A 132 -7.71 -28.78 4.13
N ALA A 133 -7.19 -29.75 4.89
CA ALA A 133 -6.54 -29.58 6.20
C ALA A 133 -7.44 -29.04 7.33
N ALA A 134 -8.77 -28.96 7.15
CA ALA A 134 -9.71 -28.51 8.18
C ALA A 134 -9.75 -29.47 9.39
N VAL A 135 -9.66 -28.96 10.61
CA VAL A 135 -10.00 -29.75 11.81
C VAL A 135 -11.53 -29.87 11.92
N LEU A 136 -12.06 -31.02 11.51
CA LEU A 136 -13.50 -31.30 11.48
C LEU A 136 -14.08 -31.60 12.88
N PHE A 137 -13.28 -32.23 13.76
CA PHE A 137 -13.74 -32.70 15.06
C PHE A 137 -12.62 -32.69 16.09
N SER A 138 -12.95 -32.39 17.35
CA SER A 138 -11.97 -32.12 18.42
C SER A 138 -12.56 -32.44 19.80
N GLU A 139 -12.16 -33.57 20.40
CA GLU A 139 -12.80 -34.11 21.61
C GLU A 139 -11.78 -34.68 22.63
N ARG A 140 -12.22 -35.02 23.86
CA ARG A 140 -11.39 -35.66 24.90
C ARG A 140 -12.13 -36.75 25.67
N TYR A 141 -11.61 -37.97 25.58
CA TYR A 141 -12.16 -39.18 26.19
C TYR A 141 -11.35 -39.57 27.45
N ASP A 142 -11.98 -39.59 28.62
CA ASP A 142 -11.34 -40.01 29.89
C ASP A 142 -11.22 -41.54 29.96
N THR A 143 -10.42 -42.13 29.09
CA THR A 143 -10.16 -43.59 29.08
C THR A 143 -9.41 -44.06 30.34
N HIS A 144 -9.04 -43.17 31.26
CA HIS A 144 -8.56 -43.55 32.59
C HIS A 144 -9.73 -43.93 33.51
N ASP A 145 -10.67 -43.02 33.77
CA ASP A 145 -11.78 -43.29 34.72
C ASP A 145 -13.10 -43.76 34.07
N SER A 146 -13.30 -43.55 32.76
CA SER A 146 -14.56 -43.83 32.07
C SER A 146 -14.43 -44.92 31.00
N ARG A 147 -15.02 -46.08 31.29
CA ARG A 147 -15.25 -47.14 30.29
C ARG A 147 -16.24 -46.71 29.20
N ASN A 148 -17.12 -45.74 29.46
CA ASN A 148 -18.07 -45.25 28.47
C ASN A 148 -17.39 -44.32 27.44
N ASP A 149 -16.39 -43.55 27.87
CA ASP A 149 -15.57 -42.72 27.00
C ASP A 149 -14.76 -43.63 26.05
N SER A 150 -14.18 -44.71 26.57
CA SER A 150 -13.53 -45.77 25.77
C SER A 150 -14.47 -46.33 24.70
N ARG A 151 -15.69 -46.75 25.07
CA ARG A 151 -16.72 -47.24 24.10
C ARG A 151 -17.13 -46.19 23.07
N THR A 152 -17.12 -44.91 23.43
CA THR A 152 -17.54 -43.82 22.56
C THR A 152 -16.43 -43.47 21.56
N LEU A 153 -15.17 -43.50 22.00
CA LEU A 153 -13.98 -43.46 21.14
C LEU A 153 -13.97 -44.64 20.15
N THR A 154 -14.25 -45.87 20.61
CA THR A 154 -14.36 -47.06 19.75
C THR A 154 -15.41 -46.88 18.65
N ARG A 155 -16.60 -46.36 19.00
CA ARG A 155 -17.67 -46.07 18.04
C ARG A 155 -17.25 -45.01 17.01
N LEU A 156 -16.62 -43.92 17.45
CA LEU A 156 -16.12 -42.86 16.56
C LEU A 156 -15.06 -43.38 15.57
N LEU A 157 -14.03 -44.07 16.04
CA LEU A 157 -12.94 -44.57 15.18
C LEU A 157 -13.44 -45.56 14.13
N ARG A 158 -14.49 -46.34 14.45
CA ARG A 158 -15.15 -47.24 13.50
C ARG A 158 -16.08 -46.53 12.50
N SER A 159 -16.60 -45.34 12.82
CA SER A 159 -17.50 -44.57 11.92
C SER A 159 -16.78 -43.58 10.98
N LEU A 160 -15.49 -43.30 11.18
CA LEU A 160 -14.74 -42.41 10.27
C LEU A 160 -14.55 -43.04 8.88
N PRO A 161 -14.61 -42.28 7.78
CA PRO A 161 -14.29 -42.80 6.45
C PRO A 161 -12.79 -43.11 6.30
N ALA A 162 -12.44 -43.99 5.36
CA ALA A 162 -11.06 -44.21 4.95
C ALA A 162 -10.43 -42.92 4.39
N GLY A 163 -9.11 -42.80 4.47
CA GLY A 163 -8.36 -41.60 4.04
C GLY A 163 -8.45 -40.41 5.00
N ARG A 164 -9.32 -40.45 6.02
CA ARG A 164 -9.45 -39.38 7.00
C ARG A 164 -8.28 -39.37 7.97
N ILE A 165 -7.72 -38.21 8.28
CA ILE A 165 -6.57 -38.09 9.18
C ILE A 165 -7.06 -38.01 10.64
N VAL A 166 -6.41 -38.74 11.54
CA VAL A 166 -6.67 -38.73 12.98
C VAL A 166 -5.39 -38.51 13.75
N ALA A 167 -5.44 -37.61 14.74
CA ALA A 167 -4.36 -37.33 15.66
C ALA A 167 -4.80 -37.56 17.10
N LEU A 168 -3.99 -38.29 17.88
CA LEU A 168 -4.24 -38.66 19.27
C LEU A 168 -3.10 -38.17 20.17
N ALA A 169 -3.42 -37.73 21.39
CA ALA A 169 -2.43 -37.42 22.43
C ALA A 169 -2.97 -37.71 23.83
N VAL A 170 -2.17 -38.36 24.67
CA VAL A 170 -2.50 -38.58 26.09
C VAL A 170 -2.28 -37.30 26.88
N GLY A 171 -3.21 -36.98 27.79
CA GLY A 171 -2.93 -36.13 28.94
C GLY A 171 -3.08 -36.93 30.24
N ASP A 172 -2.21 -36.69 31.22
CA ASP A 172 -2.07 -37.47 32.46
C ASP A 172 -1.93 -38.97 32.20
N SER A 173 -3.03 -39.72 32.11
CA SER A 173 -3.03 -41.17 31.95
C SER A 173 -4.22 -41.60 31.11
N ALA A 174 -4.07 -42.70 30.36
CA ALA A 174 -5.09 -43.18 29.42
C ALA A 174 -5.65 -44.57 29.73
N VAL A 175 -5.07 -45.36 30.64
CA VAL A 175 -5.11 -46.83 30.50
C VAL A 175 -6.07 -47.59 31.42
N LYS A 176 -6.46 -47.02 32.57
CA LYS A 176 -7.22 -47.73 33.63
C LYS A 176 -8.61 -48.21 33.19
N SER A 177 -9.24 -47.55 32.22
CA SER A 177 -10.54 -47.91 31.63
C SER A 177 -10.48 -48.07 30.10
N LEU A 178 -9.28 -48.16 29.53
CA LEU A 178 -9.06 -48.36 28.09
C LEU A 178 -9.37 -49.81 27.73
N LEU A 179 -10.57 -50.04 27.23
CA LEU A 179 -11.08 -51.37 26.89
C LEU A 179 -10.34 -51.93 25.68
N ASP A 180 -10.13 -53.25 25.64
CA ASP A 180 -9.41 -53.90 24.54
C ASP A 180 -10.08 -53.69 23.18
N GLU A 181 -11.42 -53.63 23.12
CA GLU A 181 -12.17 -53.22 21.92
C GLU A 181 -11.74 -51.86 21.35
N THR A 182 -11.23 -50.97 22.21
CA THR A 182 -10.74 -49.62 21.87
C THR A 182 -9.29 -49.69 21.39
N LYS A 183 -8.45 -50.52 22.04
CA LYS A 183 -7.06 -50.79 21.61
C LYS A 183 -7.05 -51.42 20.23
N THR A 184 -7.90 -52.43 20.02
CA THR A 184 -8.12 -53.09 18.72
C THR A 184 -8.63 -52.10 17.68
N ALA A 185 -9.64 -51.26 17.99
CA ALA A 185 -10.07 -50.24 17.04
C ALA A 185 -8.98 -49.21 16.70
N ILE A 186 -8.10 -48.82 17.63
CA ILE A 186 -6.96 -47.95 17.35
C ILE A 186 -5.92 -48.67 16.48
N ALA A 187 -5.57 -49.92 16.78
CA ALA A 187 -4.61 -50.70 16.01
C ALA A 187 -5.10 -51.00 14.57
N GLU A 188 -6.31 -51.53 14.42
CA GLU A 188 -6.90 -51.89 13.11
C GLU A 188 -7.16 -50.69 12.20
N ARG A 189 -7.54 -49.54 12.78
CA ARG A 189 -8.01 -48.38 12.01
C ARG A 189 -6.92 -47.34 11.79
N LEU A 190 -5.95 -47.23 12.70
CA LEU A 190 -4.87 -46.23 12.67
C LEU A 190 -3.46 -46.83 12.59
N GLY A 191 -3.29 -48.16 12.69
CA GLY A 191 -1.99 -48.83 12.55
C GLY A 191 -1.07 -48.80 13.78
N SER A 192 -1.60 -48.44 14.97
CA SER A 192 -0.80 -48.36 16.20
C SER A 192 -0.29 -49.72 16.67
N SER A 193 1.00 -49.79 16.95
CA SER A 193 1.68 -50.88 17.64
C SER A 193 1.77 -50.66 19.15
N PHE A 194 1.89 -49.41 19.61
CA PHE A 194 2.09 -49.10 21.04
C PHE A 194 0.82 -49.18 21.88
N VAL A 195 -0.37 -48.99 21.31
CA VAL A 195 -1.65 -48.88 22.06
C VAL A 195 -1.94 -50.06 23.02
N TYR A 196 -1.50 -51.27 22.68
CA TYR A 196 -1.69 -52.45 23.52
C TYR A 196 -0.82 -52.46 24.79
N ASN A 197 0.35 -51.82 24.73
CA ASN A 197 1.39 -51.85 25.76
C ASN A 197 1.47 -50.55 26.58
N LEU A 198 0.50 -49.64 26.42
CA LEU A 198 0.45 -48.38 27.16
C LEU A 198 0.36 -48.61 28.67
N LYS A 199 1.23 -47.93 29.42
CA LYS A 199 1.33 -48.00 30.89
C LYS A 199 0.67 -46.79 31.55
N TYR A 200 0.52 -46.84 32.87
CA TYR A 200 0.06 -45.70 33.66
C TYR A 200 1.00 -44.50 33.48
N ARG A 201 0.42 -43.34 33.14
CA ARG A 201 1.10 -42.05 32.94
C ARG A 201 2.13 -41.93 31.81
N GLN A 202 2.30 -42.95 30.97
CA GLN A 202 3.08 -42.79 29.74
C GLN A 202 2.54 -41.62 28.90
N ALA A 203 3.46 -40.76 28.45
CA ALA A 203 3.18 -39.82 27.39
C ALA A 203 3.13 -40.61 26.07
N TRP A 204 2.04 -40.50 25.32
CA TRP A 204 1.88 -41.14 24.01
C TRP A 204 1.19 -40.18 23.04
N ALA A 205 1.65 -40.18 21.80
CA ALA A 205 1.09 -39.43 20.70
C ALA A 205 1.06 -40.28 19.43
N LEU A 206 0.05 -40.05 18.58
CA LEU A 206 -0.13 -40.73 17.29
C LEU A 206 -0.73 -39.76 16.26
N VAL A 207 -0.30 -39.86 15.01
CA VAL A 207 -0.91 -39.24 13.82
C VAL A 207 -0.97 -40.32 12.73
N SER A 208 -2.16 -40.59 12.19
CA SER A 208 -2.33 -41.61 11.14
C SER A 208 -3.54 -41.33 10.24
N GLU A 209 -3.58 -42.02 9.12
CA GLU A 209 -4.67 -42.04 8.15
C GLU A 209 -5.57 -43.25 8.39
N VAL A 210 -6.88 -43.06 8.43
CA VAL A 210 -7.85 -44.13 8.69
C VAL A 210 -7.80 -45.16 7.56
N GLN A 211 -7.45 -46.40 7.92
CA GLN A 211 -7.24 -47.55 7.03
C GLN A 211 -6.05 -47.45 6.05
N GLY A 212 -5.14 -46.48 6.21
CA GLY A 212 -3.89 -46.44 5.43
C GLY A 212 -2.85 -47.53 5.84
N GLY A 213 -3.10 -48.24 6.94
CA GLY A 213 -2.25 -49.32 7.44
C GLY A 213 -1.05 -48.84 8.25
N ASN A 214 -0.16 -49.75 8.61
CA ASN A 214 0.96 -49.43 9.53
C ASN A 214 1.91 -48.37 8.93
N ALA A 215 2.05 -48.31 7.59
CA ALA A 215 2.85 -47.30 6.89
C ALA A 215 2.27 -45.88 6.95
N THR A 216 0.99 -45.70 7.33
CA THR A 216 0.41 -44.37 7.61
C THR A 216 0.55 -43.92 9.06
N CYS A 217 0.91 -44.82 9.97
CA CYS A 217 1.05 -44.49 11.39
C CYS A 217 2.39 -43.81 11.69
N SER A 218 2.32 -42.63 12.32
CA SER A 218 3.41 -42.00 13.05
C SER A 218 3.03 -42.03 14.53
N GLU A 219 3.80 -42.70 15.37
CA GLU A 219 3.54 -42.76 16.81
C GLU A 219 4.83 -42.76 17.65
N ASP A 220 4.75 -42.20 18.85
CA ASP A 220 5.85 -42.13 19.82
C ASP A 220 5.33 -42.27 21.25
N VAL A 221 6.15 -42.84 22.13
CA VAL A 221 5.82 -43.09 23.54
C VAL A 221 7.01 -42.79 24.44
N ARG A 222 6.78 -42.16 25.59
CA ARG A 222 7.80 -41.86 26.60
C ARG A 222 7.31 -42.25 27.99
N GLU A 223 8.19 -42.89 28.75
CA GLU A 223 7.93 -43.31 30.12
C GLU A 223 7.80 -42.10 31.06
N HIS A 224 6.97 -42.24 32.09
CA HIS A 224 6.94 -41.33 33.23
C HIS A 224 8.05 -41.75 34.22
N GLU A 225 9.27 -41.33 33.93
CA GLU A 225 10.38 -41.44 34.88
C GLU A 225 10.31 -40.34 35.95
N ASN A 226 10.92 -40.59 37.10
CA ASN A 226 10.74 -39.73 38.26
C ASN A 226 11.56 -38.41 38.17
N HIS A 227 10.81 -37.31 38.11
CA HIS A 227 11.19 -35.93 38.46
C HIS A 227 12.22 -35.16 37.61
N ASP A 228 13.15 -35.77 36.87
CA ASP A 228 14.20 -34.99 36.15
C ASP A 228 14.30 -35.19 34.61
N THR A 229 13.64 -36.17 34.00
CA THR A 229 13.72 -36.39 32.53
C THR A 229 12.54 -35.77 31.76
N ARG A 230 12.86 -35.03 30.69
CA ARG A 230 11.92 -34.26 29.85
C ARG A 230 11.18 -35.14 28.84
N GLY A 231 10.33 -36.06 29.31
CA GLY A 231 9.56 -36.96 28.47
C GLY A 231 8.49 -36.25 27.64
N ARG A 232 8.82 -35.91 26.37
CA ARG A 232 7.86 -35.49 25.34
C ARG A 232 7.74 -36.58 24.27
N ALA A 233 6.57 -37.22 24.19
CA ALA A 233 6.18 -38.04 23.06
C ALA A 233 5.71 -37.15 21.90
N LEU A 234 6.23 -37.37 20.70
CA LEU A 234 5.95 -36.56 19.52
C LEU A 234 5.65 -37.41 18.28
N ALA A 235 4.42 -37.32 17.77
CA ALA A 235 4.01 -37.90 16.49
C ALA A 235 3.77 -36.78 15.47
N SER A 236 4.27 -36.95 14.25
CA SER A 236 4.08 -35.99 13.16
C SER A 236 4.06 -36.68 11.81
N ARG A 237 3.24 -36.18 10.88
CA ARG A 237 3.15 -36.68 9.51
C ARG A 237 2.70 -35.59 8.54
N THR A 238 3.32 -35.55 7.37
CA THR A 238 2.98 -34.67 6.25
C THR A 238 1.96 -35.33 5.31
N PHE A 239 1.05 -34.52 4.80
CA PHE A 239 -0.02 -34.81 3.85
C PHE A 239 -0.08 -33.71 2.77
N SER A 240 -0.98 -33.82 1.80
CA SER A 240 -1.21 -32.80 0.77
C SER A 240 -2.70 -32.60 0.51
N THR A 241 -3.14 -31.33 0.41
CA THR A 241 -4.52 -30.99 0.01
C THR A 241 -4.80 -31.34 -1.45
N VAL A 242 -6.08 -31.36 -1.85
CA VAL A 242 -6.46 -31.50 -3.27
C VAL A 242 -6.01 -30.31 -4.14
N GLU A 243 -5.61 -29.20 -3.52
CA GLU A 243 -4.98 -28.05 -4.19
C GLU A 243 -3.45 -28.16 -4.29
N GLY A 244 -2.84 -29.25 -3.82
CA GLY A 244 -1.40 -29.47 -3.86
C GLY A 244 -0.60 -28.76 -2.77
N VAL A 245 -1.26 -28.20 -1.75
CA VAL A 245 -0.59 -27.58 -0.59
C VAL A 245 -0.21 -28.70 0.39
N ALA A 246 1.10 -28.88 0.61
CA ALA A 246 1.60 -29.82 1.61
C ALA A 246 1.38 -29.28 3.03
N PHE A 247 1.01 -30.16 3.97
CA PHE A 247 0.71 -29.79 5.36
C PHE A 247 1.08 -30.89 6.35
N SER A 248 1.64 -30.53 7.50
CA SER A 248 1.89 -31.48 8.60
C SER A 248 0.78 -31.45 9.63
N VAL A 249 0.37 -32.63 10.08
CA VAL A 249 -0.38 -32.82 11.32
C VAL A 249 0.59 -33.36 12.38
N THR A 250 0.62 -32.70 13.53
CA THR A 250 1.50 -33.04 14.66
C THR A 250 0.67 -33.19 15.94
N ALA A 251 0.96 -34.22 16.72
CA ALA A 251 0.42 -34.46 18.05
C ALA A 251 1.56 -34.66 19.05
N TYR A 252 1.40 -34.17 20.28
CA TYR A 252 2.37 -34.43 21.34
C TYR A 252 1.75 -34.54 22.73
N SER A 253 2.45 -35.29 23.58
CA SER A 253 2.16 -35.51 24.99
C SER A 253 3.46 -35.28 25.76
N GLU A 254 3.44 -34.50 26.84
CA GLU A 254 4.65 -34.06 27.56
C GLU A 254 4.39 -33.92 29.06
N TRP A 255 5.39 -34.24 29.90
CA TRP A 255 5.38 -33.89 31.32
C TRP A 255 6.35 -32.72 31.59
N LYS A 256 5.89 -31.68 32.31
CA LYS A 256 6.72 -30.52 32.71
C LYS A 256 6.74 -30.30 34.22
N ASN A 257 7.91 -29.96 34.76
CA ASN A 257 8.09 -29.72 36.20
C ASN A 257 7.36 -28.45 36.66
N GLY A 258 6.64 -28.53 37.80
CA GLY A 258 5.75 -27.48 38.29
C GLY A 258 6.43 -26.27 38.96
N GLY A 259 7.76 -26.17 38.93
CA GLY A 259 8.59 -25.35 39.83
C GLY A 259 8.44 -23.83 39.77
N ILE A 260 7.55 -23.27 38.94
CA ILE A 260 7.26 -21.82 38.87
C ILE A 260 5.75 -21.53 38.99
N ALA A 261 4.89 -22.39 38.44
CA ALA A 261 3.45 -22.13 38.37
C ALA A 261 2.73 -22.19 39.74
N LEU A 262 3.17 -23.06 40.65
CA LEU A 262 2.53 -23.23 41.96
C LEU A 262 2.66 -21.99 42.85
N ALA A 263 3.75 -21.22 42.73
CA ALA A 263 3.97 -20.00 43.50
C ALA A 263 2.91 -18.93 43.20
N GLN A 264 2.57 -18.71 41.92
CA GLN A 264 1.51 -17.76 41.54
C GLN A 264 0.11 -18.22 42.00
N ILE A 265 -0.19 -19.52 41.90
CA ILE A 265 -1.51 -20.04 42.29
C ILE A 265 -1.72 -20.02 43.81
N LEU A 266 -0.67 -20.27 44.60
CA LEU A 266 -0.73 -20.19 46.07
C LEU A 266 -0.79 -18.73 46.57
N ALA A 267 -0.06 -17.81 45.94
CA ALA A 267 -0.12 -16.38 46.27
C ALA A 267 -1.52 -15.76 46.04
N ILE A 268 -2.31 -16.30 45.10
CA ILE A 268 -3.70 -15.88 44.84
C ILE A 268 -4.68 -16.41 45.90
N LYS A 269 -4.32 -17.45 46.67
CA LYS A 269 -5.17 -18.00 47.74
C LYS A 269 -4.83 -17.49 49.15
N SER A 270 -3.56 -17.16 49.43
CA SER A 270 -3.17 -16.68 50.77
C SER A 270 -3.77 -15.30 51.12
N SER A 271 -4.02 -14.46 50.12
CA SER A 271 -4.65 -13.14 50.26
C SER A 271 -6.14 -13.16 50.64
N ALA A 272 -6.79 -14.34 50.67
CA ALA A 272 -8.23 -14.47 50.80
C ALA A 272 -8.74 -15.08 52.12
N SER A 273 -7.87 -15.67 52.97
CA SER A 273 -8.36 -16.40 54.16
C SER A 273 -7.47 -16.40 55.42
N GLY A 274 -6.28 -15.78 55.42
CA GLY A 274 -5.52 -15.50 56.66
C GLY A 274 -5.06 -16.72 57.49
N ILE A 275 -4.98 -17.92 56.91
CA ILE A 275 -4.57 -19.14 57.62
C ILE A 275 -3.05 -19.19 57.76
N ASN A 276 -2.56 -19.31 59.00
CA ASN A 276 -1.14 -19.38 59.32
C ASN A 276 -0.69 -20.85 59.46
N ILE A 277 -0.06 -21.40 58.42
CA ILE A 277 0.35 -22.82 58.38
C ILE A 277 1.78 -22.97 58.93
N LYS A 278 1.87 -23.39 60.20
CA LYS A 278 3.04 -24.13 60.68
C LYS A 278 2.76 -25.63 60.55
N ASP A 279 3.41 -26.29 59.59
CA ASP A 279 4.07 -27.58 59.83
C ASP A 279 4.85 -28.05 58.59
N GLY A 280 5.96 -28.75 58.81
CA GLY A 280 6.94 -29.08 57.79
C GLY A 280 6.64 -30.37 57.03
N HIS A 281 5.80 -30.31 56.00
CA HIS A 281 5.75 -31.36 54.98
C HIS A 281 6.33 -30.87 53.64
N SER A 282 7.28 -31.62 53.10
CA SER A 282 7.98 -31.35 51.85
C SER A 282 7.06 -31.62 50.64
N VAL A 283 6.29 -30.61 50.24
CA VAL A 283 5.50 -30.63 49.00
C VAL A 283 6.45 -30.60 47.79
N SER A 284 6.86 -31.78 47.34
CA SER A 284 7.60 -31.94 46.09
C SER A 284 6.78 -31.39 44.90
N PRO A 285 7.37 -30.57 44.01
CA PRO A 285 6.66 -29.99 42.87
C PRO A 285 6.40 -31.07 41.81
N SER A 286 5.29 -31.78 41.96
CA SER A 286 4.82 -32.75 40.96
C SER A 286 4.74 -32.13 39.56
N GLY A 287 5.18 -32.89 38.55
CA GLY A 287 5.08 -32.49 37.16
C GLY A 287 3.62 -32.47 36.69
N PHE A 288 3.29 -31.57 35.77
CA PHE A 288 1.99 -31.51 35.14
C PHE A 288 2.05 -31.97 33.68
N PRO A 289 1.03 -32.67 33.18
CA PRO A 289 0.98 -33.15 31.81
C PRO A 289 0.43 -32.09 30.87
N ILE A 290 0.96 -32.04 29.67
CA ILE A 290 0.53 -31.21 28.54
C ILE A 290 0.19 -32.14 27.38
N SER A 291 -0.91 -31.83 26.69
CA SER A 291 -1.22 -32.43 25.39
C SER A 291 -1.44 -31.31 24.38
N GLY A 292 -1.02 -31.53 23.13
CA GLY A 292 -1.16 -30.53 22.08
C GLY A 292 -1.22 -31.11 20.67
N PHE A 293 -1.78 -30.31 19.77
CA PHE A 293 -1.99 -30.64 18.36
C PHE A 293 -1.68 -29.43 17.50
N GLN A 294 -1.16 -29.67 16.30
CA GLN A 294 -0.85 -28.63 15.32
C GLN A 294 -1.17 -29.13 13.91
N VAL A 295 -1.74 -28.26 13.07
CA VAL A 295 -1.94 -28.46 11.63
C VAL A 295 -1.44 -27.22 10.92
N ASP A 296 -0.30 -27.34 10.25
CA ASP A 296 0.43 -26.25 9.61
C ASP A 296 0.67 -26.57 8.13
N ALA A 297 0.73 -25.56 7.27
CA ALA A 297 1.35 -25.75 5.96
C ALA A 297 2.84 -26.06 6.13
N GLU A 298 3.34 -26.98 5.31
CA GLU A 298 4.77 -27.13 5.06
C GLU A 298 5.32 -25.91 4.31
N ASP A 299 6.64 -25.73 4.33
CA ASP A 299 7.34 -24.67 3.59
C ASP A 299 7.30 -24.90 2.06
N GLN A 300 6.13 -24.75 1.42
CA GLN A 300 5.94 -24.94 -0.04
C GLN A 300 4.58 -24.43 -0.58
N VAL A 301 4.12 -23.25 -0.16
CA VAL A 301 2.84 -22.68 -0.63
C VAL A 301 2.86 -22.40 -2.15
N VAL A 302 1.77 -22.72 -2.86
CA VAL A 302 1.62 -22.45 -4.30
C VAL A 302 0.78 -21.21 -4.53
N LEU A 303 1.38 -20.21 -5.19
CA LEU A 303 0.69 -19.00 -5.63
C LEU A 303 -0.01 -19.28 -6.96
N ASN A 304 -1.26 -18.83 -7.06
CA ASN A 304 -2.06 -18.86 -8.28
C ASN A 304 -2.14 -17.43 -8.81
N LEU A 305 -1.68 -17.20 -10.03
CA LEU A 305 -1.46 -15.88 -10.63
C LEU A 305 -2.44 -15.62 -11.78
N GLN A 306 -2.54 -14.38 -12.21
CA GLN A 306 -3.35 -13.98 -13.35
C GLN A 306 -2.64 -14.30 -14.66
N ASP A 307 -1.37 -13.93 -14.77
CA ASP A 307 -0.62 -13.96 -16.03
C ASP A 307 0.35 -15.15 -16.10
N GLU A 308 0.85 -15.45 -17.31
CA GLU A 308 1.77 -16.58 -17.53
C GLU A 308 3.20 -16.17 -17.20
N VAL A 309 3.75 -16.78 -16.15
CA VAL A 309 5.06 -16.42 -15.61
C VAL A 309 6.10 -17.51 -15.85
N GLN A 310 5.71 -18.79 -15.93
CA GLN A 310 6.61 -19.87 -16.35
C GLN A 310 6.79 -19.87 -17.88
N PRO A 311 7.99 -20.19 -18.42
CA PRO A 311 9.23 -20.55 -17.72
C PRO A 311 10.12 -19.35 -17.37
N THR A 312 9.59 -18.12 -17.39
CA THR A 312 10.38 -16.90 -17.20
C THR A 312 10.73 -16.64 -15.72
N TRP A 313 9.84 -16.95 -14.77
CA TRP A 313 10.08 -16.90 -13.32
C TRP A 313 10.64 -18.25 -12.86
N ARG A 314 11.86 -18.27 -12.31
CA ARG A 314 12.66 -19.48 -12.07
C ARG A 314 12.88 -19.72 -10.58
N PRO A 315 13.27 -20.95 -10.18
CA PRO A 315 13.71 -21.20 -8.81
C PRO A 315 14.91 -20.32 -8.43
N GLY A 316 14.89 -19.78 -7.21
CA GLY A 316 15.91 -18.85 -6.70
C GLY A 316 15.58 -17.36 -6.88
N ASP A 317 14.70 -17.00 -7.83
CA ASP A 317 14.22 -15.62 -7.94
C ASP A 317 13.51 -15.16 -6.66
N GLN A 318 13.62 -13.87 -6.34
CA GLN A 318 12.86 -13.23 -5.27
C GLN A 318 11.58 -12.63 -5.82
N VAL A 319 10.47 -12.84 -5.12
CA VAL A 319 9.18 -12.18 -5.37
C VAL A 319 8.68 -11.50 -4.10
N VAL A 320 7.87 -10.44 -4.25
CA VAL A 320 7.15 -9.78 -3.15
C VAL A 320 5.65 -9.82 -3.39
N LEU A 321 4.89 -10.13 -2.35
CA LEU A 321 3.43 -10.08 -2.33
C LEU A 321 2.97 -8.78 -1.66
N ALA A 322 2.04 -8.07 -2.30
CA ALA A 322 1.49 -6.84 -1.78
C ALA A 322 0.59 -7.03 -0.55
N SER A 323 0.57 -6.04 0.34
CA SER A 323 -0.42 -5.97 1.41
C SER A 323 -1.83 -5.83 0.83
N THR A 324 -2.80 -6.58 1.36
CA THR A 324 -4.23 -6.36 1.06
C THR A 324 -4.98 -5.75 2.25
N ASP A 325 -4.25 -5.06 3.12
CA ASP A 325 -4.73 -4.58 4.41
C ASP A 325 -4.26 -3.14 4.74
N PHE A 326 -4.67 -2.58 5.87
CA PHE A 326 -4.41 -1.17 6.23
C PHE A 326 -2.93 -0.80 6.43
N SER A 327 -2.05 -1.78 6.56
CA SER A 327 -0.62 -1.58 6.78
C SER A 327 0.19 -2.00 5.56
N MET A 328 1.00 -1.08 5.04
CA MET A 328 2.07 -1.35 4.07
C MET A 328 3.05 -2.43 4.55
N TYR A 329 3.26 -2.57 5.88
CA TYR A 329 4.14 -3.56 6.50
C TYR A 329 3.54 -4.98 6.57
N GLN A 330 2.58 -5.28 5.68
CA GLN A 330 2.12 -6.63 5.35
C GLN A 330 2.47 -7.05 3.91
N ALA A 331 3.41 -6.35 3.26
CA ALA A 331 4.11 -6.91 2.12
C ALA A 331 5.10 -7.99 2.59
N GLU A 332 5.20 -9.10 1.87
CA GLU A 332 6.07 -10.24 2.23
C GLU A 332 6.93 -10.70 1.04
N GLU A 333 8.22 -10.92 1.27
CA GLU A 333 9.17 -11.45 0.29
C GLU A 333 9.37 -12.96 0.40
N PHE A 334 9.52 -13.63 -0.74
CA PHE A 334 9.78 -15.07 -0.80
C PHE A 334 10.72 -15.45 -1.95
N THR A 335 11.57 -16.44 -1.71
CA THR A 335 12.29 -17.17 -2.77
C THR A 335 11.35 -18.11 -3.51
N LEU A 336 11.42 -18.16 -4.84
CA LEU A 336 10.75 -19.18 -5.63
C LEU A 336 11.47 -20.54 -5.54
N LEU A 337 10.68 -21.62 -5.41
CA LEU A 337 11.15 -23.00 -5.37
C LEU A 337 10.84 -23.74 -6.68
N PRO A 338 11.56 -24.84 -7.00
CA PRO A 338 11.20 -25.73 -8.10
C PRO A 338 9.76 -26.23 -7.96
N CYS A 339 9.00 -26.21 -9.06
CA CYS A 339 7.62 -26.70 -9.08
C CYS A 339 7.35 -27.48 -10.38
N LEU A 340 7.69 -28.77 -10.37
CA LEU A 340 7.52 -29.68 -11.51
C LEU A 340 6.04 -29.91 -11.93
N TRP A 341 5.11 -29.53 -11.06
CA TRP A 341 3.66 -29.76 -11.20
C TRP A 341 2.86 -28.45 -11.38
N CYS A 342 3.53 -27.29 -11.42
CA CYS A 342 2.87 -26.00 -11.62
C CYS A 342 2.46 -25.79 -13.08
N SER A 343 1.27 -25.23 -13.30
CA SER A 343 0.87 -24.67 -14.60
C SER A 343 1.61 -23.37 -14.93
N SER A 344 1.44 -22.83 -16.15
CA SER A 344 2.14 -21.60 -16.58
C SER A 344 1.84 -20.36 -15.71
N ARG A 345 0.73 -20.38 -14.98
CA ARG A 345 0.21 -19.30 -14.11
C ARG A 345 0.39 -19.60 -12.61
N GLN A 346 1.32 -20.51 -12.26
CA GLN A 346 1.58 -20.91 -10.88
C GLN A 346 3.08 -20.88 -10.55
N VAL A 347 3.39 -20.52 -9.31
CA VAL A 347 4.75 -20.59 -8.74
C VAL A 347 4.68 -21.10 -7.30
N ARG A 348 5.77 -21.68 -6.80
CA ARG A 348 5.86 -22.21 -5.44
C ARG A 348 6.85 -21.38 -4.63
N ILE A 349 6.46 -20.92 -3.45
CA ILE A 349 7.31 -20.09 -2.58
C ILE A 349 7.95 -20.89 -1.45
N GLN A 350 9.11 -20.42 -1.00
CA GLN A 350 9.80 -20.93 0.19
C GLN A 350 9.21 -20.30 1.46
N GLY A 351 8.89 -21.12 2.45
CA GLY A 351 8.27 -20.67 3.70
C GLY A 351 6.73 -20.54 3.60
N LYS A 352 6.14 -19.86 4.60
CA LYS A 352 4.70 -19.66 4.73
C LYS A 352 4.34 -18.18 5.04
N PRO A 353 3.41 -17.56 4.30
CA PRO A 353 2.96 -16.18 4.55
C PRO A 353 2.39 -15.98 5.94
N GLN A 354 2.67 -14.82 6.52
CA GLN A 354 2.22 -14.36 7.84
C GLN A 354 0.94 -13.51 7.77
N PHE A 355 0.55 -13.04 6.58
CA PHE A 355 -0.63 -12.20 6.37
C PHE A 355 -1.61 -12.79 5.33
N LEU A 356 -2.78 -12.15 5.22
CA LEU A 356 -3.77 -12.51 4.21
C LEU A 356 -3.49 -11.69 2.94
N HIS A 357 -3.17 -12.37 1.85
CA HIS A 357 -3.12 -11.78 0.53
C HIS A 357 -4.37 -12.21 -0.23
N VAL A 358 -5.37 -11.32 -0.34
CA VAL A 358 -6.59 -11.58 -1.10
C VAL A 358 -6.25 -11.88 -2.57
N GLY A 359 -6.97 -12.81 -3.20
CA GLY A 359 -6.80 -13.17 -4.61
C GLY A 359 -8.12 -13.34 -5.36
N GLU A 360 -9.24 -12.88 -4.78
CA GLU A 360 -10.56 -12.78 -5.41
C GLU A 360 -11.01 -11.32 -5.57
N VAL A 361 -11.97 -11.05 -6.45
CA VAL A 361 -12.64 -9.74 -6.53
C VAL A 361 -13.64 -9.61 -5.37
N VAL A 362 -13.17 -9.06 -4.25
CA VAL A 362 -13.96 -8.92 -3.03
C VAL A 362 -15.04 -7.85 -3.20
N ASP A 363 -16.29 -8.29 -3.17
CA ASP A 363 -17.46 -7.41 -3.10
C ASP A 363 -17.53 -6.36 -4.22
N GLY A 364 -17.14 -6.77 -5.42
CA GLY A 364 -17.21 -5.96 -6.64
C GLY A 364 -16.09 -4.93 -6.76
N VAL A 365 -15.12 -4.95 -5.85
CA VAL A 365 -13.88 -4.18 -5.92
C VAL A 365 -12.73 -5.17 -6.06
N ASP A 366 -11.85 -4.98 -7.03
CA ASP A 366 -10.69 -5.86 -7.19
C ASP A 366 -9.66 -5.52 -6.10
N MET A 367 -9.49 -6.43 -5.14
CA MET A 367 -8.55 -6.32 -4.01
C MET A 367 -7.42 -7.37 -4.10
N ARG A 368 -7.20 -7.95 -5.28
CA ARG A 368 -6.28 -9.08 -5.45
C ARG A 368 -4.84 -8.59 -5.30
N ALA A 369 -4.05 -9.20 -4.43
CA ALA A 369 -2.69 -8.77 -4.17
C ALA A 369 -1.85 -8.82 -5.45
N GLU A 370 -1.06 -7.79 -5.66
CA GLU A 370 -0.01 -7.75 -6.64
C GLU A 370 1.15 -8.66 -6.19
N VAL A 371 1.69 -9.44 -7.12
CA VAL A 371 2.86 -10.30 -6.94
C VAL A 371 3.91 -9.80 -7.90
N ALA A 372 5.01 -9.26 -7.37
CA ALA A 372 6.06 -8.62 -8.15
C ALA A 372 7.33 -9.47 -8.15
N LEU A 373 7.93 -9.64 -9.32
CA LEU A 373 9.24 -10.27 -9.46
C LEU A 373 10.32 -9.23 -9.21
N LEU A 374 11.10 -9.40 -8.14
CA LEU A 374 12.21 -8.50 -7.81
C LEU A 374 13.46 -8.80 -8.63
N SER A 375 13.71 -10.07 -8.97
CA SER A 375 14.97 -10.50 -9.60
C SER A 375 15.05 -10.23 -11.11
N ARG A 376 16.23 -9.83 -11.61
CA ARG A 376 16.56 -9.73 -13.05
C ARG A 376 17.95 -10.30 -13.33
N ASN A 377 18.27 -10.53 -14.62
CA ASN A 377 19.60 -11.01 -15.02
C ASN A 377 20.62 -9.89 -15.28
N ILE A 378 20.19 -8.62 -15.29
CA ILE A 378 21.09 -7.46 -15.17
C ILE A 378 20.84 -6.84 -13.79
N LEU A 379 21.84 -6.87 -12.92
CA LEU A 379 21.81 -6.29 -11.56
C LEU A 379 22.80 -5.12 -11.47
N ILE A 380 22.32 -3.98 -10.99
CA ILE A 380 23.15 -2.81 -10.64
C ILE A 380 22.90 -2.50 -9.17
N TYR A 381 23.96 -2.43 -8.35
CA TYR A 381 23.80 -2.19 -6.92
C TYR A 381 24.89 -1.33 -6.30
N GLY A 382 24.52 -0.57 -5.27
CA GLY A 382 25.47 0.04 -4.35
C GLY A 382 26.07 -1.01 -3.43
N GLU A 383 27.40 -1.11 -3.40
CA GLU A 383 28.07 -1.89 -2.37
C GLU A 383 27.96 -1.17 -1.03
N MET A 384 27.54 -1.87 0.03
CA MET A 384 27.14 -1.27 1.31
C MET A 384 28.07 -1.69 2.45
N GLU A 385 28.31 -0.78 3.38
CA GLU A 385 29.06 -1.08 4.60
C GLU A 385 28.21 -1.92 5.58
N THR A 386 28.85 -2.72 6.41
CA THR A 386 28.18 -3.64 7.36
C THR A 386 27.52 -2.93 8.55
N SER A 387 27.80 -1.64 8.74
CA SER A 387 27.23 -0.79 9.79
C SER A 387 27.06 0.64 9.27
N CYS A 388 26.20 1.42 9.92
CA CYS A 388 26.04 2.83 9.58
C CYS A 388 27.29 3.65 9.92
N TYR A 389 27.62 4.62 9.06
CA TYR A 389 28.66 5.63 9.30
C TYR A 389 28.19 7.03 8.84
N GLY A 390 28.89 8.07 9.29
CA GLY A 390 28.58 9.46 8.95
C GLY A 390 27.30 10.01 9.60
N LYS A 391 26.80 11.14 9.07
CA LYS A 391 25.72 11.92 9.71
C LYS A 391 24.35 11.24 9.71
N MET A 392 24.11 10.25 8.83
CA MET A 392 22.80 9.61 8.69
C MET A 392 22.46 8.64 9.83
N CYS A 393 23.43 8.24 10.66
CA CYS A 393 23.21 7.32 11.78
C CYS A 393 22.39 7.90 12.93
N ARG A 394 22.10 9.21 12.89
CA ARG A 394 21.09 9.84 13.75
C ARG A 394 19.65 9.38 13.41
N PHE A 395 19.42 8.91 12.18
CA PHE A 395 18.10 8.57 11.66
C PHE A 395 17.98 7.09 11.23
N TYR A 396 19.06 6.46 10.78
CA TYR A 396 19.07 5.10 10.24
C TYR A 396 20.10 4.20 10.94
N GLY A 397 19.72 2.95 11.23
CA GLY A 397 20.61 1.95 11.85
C GLY A 397 21.53 1.21 10.87
N HIS A 398 21.55 1.61 9.59
CA HIS A 398 22.27 0.96 8.49
C HIS A 398 22.88 2.01 7.55
N ASP A 399 23.84 1.60 6.71
CA ASP A 399 24.37 2.44 5.63
C ASP A 399 23.25 2.81 4.63
N THR A 400 23.14 4.09 4.29
CA THR A 400 22.14 4.67 3.38
C THR A 400 22.80 5.41 2.21
N PHE A 401 24.07 5.12 1.92
CA PHE A 401 24.86 5.70 0.84
C PHE A 401 24.98 4.73 -0.35
N GLY A 402 23.87 4.45 -1.02
CA GLY A 402 23.78 3.53 -2.16
C GLY A 402 24.38 4.05 -3.47
N GLY A 403 24.26 3.25 -4.53
CA GLY A 403 24.61 3.66 -5.89
C GLY A 403 23.51 4.50 -6.57
N HIS A 404 23.79 5.20 -7.66
CA HIS A 404 22.77 5.96 -8.39
C HIS A 404 23.02 6.03 -9.90
N ILE A 405 21.99 6.34 -10.68
CA ILE A 405 22.10 6.61 -12.12
C ILE A 405 21.57 8.01 -12.38
N LYS A 406 22.40 8.90 -12.94
CA LYS A 406 22.01 10.27 -13.31
C LYS A 406 22.23 10.51 -14.79
N ILE A 407 21.16 10.90 -15.47
CA ILE A 407 21.10 11.15 -16.91
C ILE A 407 20.83 12.65 -17.10
N PHE A 408 21.69 13.33 -17.87
CA PHE A 408 21.56 14.73 -18.24
C PHE A 408 21.11 14.85 -19.71
N GLY A 409 20.51 15.97 -20.10
CA GLY A 409 20.05 16.20 -21.48
C GLY A 409 21.14 16.13 -22.57
N ASN A 410 20.68 16.14 -23.82
CA ASN A 410 21.49 15.98 -25.04
C ASN A 410 22.24 14.64 -25.17
N PHE A 411 21.81 13.60 -24.45
CA PHE A 411 22.30 12.22 -24.68
C PHE A 411 21.92 11.74 -26.09
N SER A 412 22.66 10.77 -26.62
CA SER A 412 22.39 10.18 -27.94
C SER A 412 21.27 9.14 -27.91
N SER A 413 21.25 8.27 -26.89
CA SER A 413 20.19 7.28 -26.66
C SER A 413 20.25 6.74 -25.22
N VAL A 414 19.10 6.57 -24.56
CA VAL A 414 19.01 5.98 -23.22
C VAL A 414 17.79 5.07 -23.15
N HIS A 415 18.03 3.76 -22.95
CA HIS A 415 16.98 2.78 -22.74
C HIS A 415 17.38 1.79 -21.65
N LEU A 416 16.51 1.62 -20.65
CA LEU A 416 16.68 0.63 -19.60
C LEU A 416 15.47 -0.31 -19.63
N SER A 417 15.69 -1.62 -19.72
CA SER A 417 14.61 -2.59 -19.56
C SER A 417 15.04 -3.92 -18.94
N HIS A 418 14.16 -4.44 -18.09
CA HIS A 418 14.36 -5.63 -17.25
C HIS A 418 15.70 -5.62 -16.48
N VAL A 419 16.02 -4.49 -15.85
CA VAL A 419 17.18 -4.28 -14.96
C VAL A 419 16.74 -4.29 -13.50
N GLU A 420 17.51 -4.93 -12.62
CA GLU A 420 17.37 -4.89 -11.17
C GLU A 420 18.31 -3.83 -10.59
N LEU A 421 17.77 -2.98 -9.72
CA LEU A 421 18.44 -1.89 -9.02
C LEU A 421 18.24 -2.10 -7.53
N ARG A 422 19.32 -2.45 -6.81
CA ARG A 422 19.27 -2.74 -5.38
C ARG A 422 20.27 -1.93 -4.57
N ASN A 423 19.94 -1.55 -3.33
CA ASN A 423 20.82 -0.71 -2.51
C ASN A 423 21.21 0.60 -3.24
N MET A 424 20.26 1.20 -3.96
CA MET A 424 20.46 2.40 -4.77
C MET A 424 19.84 3.61 -4.07
N GLY A 425 20.27 4.83 -4.41
CA GLY A 425 19.87 6.06 -3.75
C GLY A 425 20.73 6.48 -2.56
N GLN A 426 20.68 7.76 -2.18
CA GLN A 426 21.47 8.29 -1.04
C GLN A 426 20.64 9.26 -0.17
N GLN A 427 20.57 9.03 1.16
CA GLN A 427 19.84 9.92 2.09
C GLN A 427 20.60 11.20 2.49
N SER A 428 21.90 11.29 2.17
CA SER A 428 22.77 12.40 2.57
C SER A 428 22.96 13.50 1.50
N GLN A 429 22.49 13.27 0.28
CA GLN A 429 22.68 14.17 -0.87
C GLN A 429 21.44 14.12 -1.78
N THR A 430 20.91 15.28 -2.19
CA THR A 430 19.84 15.38 -3.19
C THR A 430 20.34 15.04 -4.59
N GLY A 431 19.43 14.65 -5.49
CA GLY A 431 19.77 14.30 -6.88
C GLY A 431 20.47 12.95 -7.09
N ARG A 432 20.62 12.15 -6.03
CA ARG A 432 21.29 10.84 -6.01
C ARG A 432 20.26 9.70 -5.95
N TYR A 433 19.62 9.38 -7.07
CA TYR A 433 18.47 8.46 -7.13
C TYR A 433 18.74 7.22 -8.04
N PRO A 434 18.07 6.06 -7.85
CA PRO A 434 18.37 4.83 -8.61
C PRO A 434 18.28 5.01 -10.12
N VAL A 435 17.27 5.76 -10.57
CA VAL A 435 17.20 6.37 -11.91
C VAL A 435 16.81 7.83 -11.75
N HIS A 436 17.59 8.75 -12.30
CA HIS A 436 17.33 10.19 -12.29
C HIS A 436 17.50 10.76 -13.70
N PHE A 437 16.39 11.10 -14.36
CA PHE A 437 16.39 11.95 -15.55
C PHE A 437 16.36 13.41 -15.09
N HIS A 438 17.43 14.15 -15.38
CA HIS A 438 17.70 15.46 -14.81
C HIS A 438 18.00 16.48 -15.90
N MET A 439 17.12 17.47 -16.04
CA MET A 439 17.23 18.53 -17.06
C MET A 439 17.35 17.92 -18.47
N CYS A 440 16.64 16.83 -18.76
CA CYS A 440 16.72 16.18 -20.07
C CYS A 440 15.89 16.86 -21.15
N GLY A 441 14.93 17.72 -20.77
CA GLY A 441 14.02 18.37 -21.71
C GLY A 441 12.99 17.39 -22.30
N ASP A 442 12.61 17.60 -23.56
CA ASP A 442 11.76 16.65 -24.28
C ASP A 442 12.59 15.41 -24.69
N VAL A 443 12.24 14.21 -24.20
CA VAL A 443 12.95 12.93 -24.50
C VAL A 443 12.15 11.97 -25.40
N ASP A 444 11.09 12.52 -26.01
CA ASP A 444 10.21 11.91 -26.99
C ASP A 444 10.53 12.39 -28.42
N GLN A 445 9.66 12.09 -29.38
CA GLN A 445 9.78 12.53 -30.78
C GLN A 445 9.86 14.06 -30.94
N ARG A 446 9.31 14.84 -29.99
CA ARG A 446 9.38 16.31 -30.00
C ARG A 446 10.76 16.82 -29.58
N GLY A 447 11.52 16.03 -28.81
CA GLY A 447 12.95 16.22 -28.58
C GLY A 447 13.85 15.81 -29.75
N GLY A 448 13.28 15.25 -30.83
CA GLY A 448 14.03 14.69 -31.96
C GLY A 448 14.49 13.24 -31.76
N TYR A 449 14.13 12.60 -30.64
CA TYR A 449 14.44 11.19 -30.39
C TYR A 449 13.57 10.29 -31.29
N ARG A 450 14.23 9.62 -32.24
CA ARG A 450 13.58 8.71 -33.21
C ARG A 450 12.85 7.56 -32.49
N GLU A 451 13.55 6.92 -31.57
CA GLU A 451 12.99 5.94 -30.64
C GLU A 451 12.86 6.68 -29.29
N PRO A 452 11.66 6.89 -28.73
CA PRO A 452 11.47 7.63 -27.49
C PRO A 452 12.13 6.96 -26.28
N THR A 453 12.73 7.77 -25.41
CA THR A 453 13.43 7.30 -24.20
C THR A 453 12.47 6.58 -23.26
N TYR A 454 12.85 5.37 -22.81
CA TYR A 454 11.99 4.55 -21.96
C TYR A 454 12.72 3.79 -20.84
N VAL A 455 11.94 3.47 -19.82
CA VAL A 455 12.25 2.59 -18.69
C VAL A 455 11.17 1.52 -18.61
N ASP A 456 11.47 0.26 -18.94
CA ASP A 456 10.46 -0.83 -19.04
C ASP A 456 10.80 -2.08 -18.21
N GLY A 457 9.95 -2.43 -17.25
CA GLY A 457 10.03 -3.70 -16.52
C GLY A 457 11.17 -3.78 -15.51
N LEU A 458 11.66 -2.64 -15.03
CA LEU A 458 12.69 -2.56 -14.01
C LEU A 458 12.18 -3.06 -12.66
N SER A 459 13.10 -3.50 -11.81
CA SER A 459 12.88 -3.76 -10.39
C SER A 459 13.80 -2.85 -9.60
N ILE A 460 13.24 -1.95 -8.79
CA ILE A 460 13.98 -0.98 -7.99
C ILE A 460 13.63 -1.23 -6.53
N HIS A 461 14.53 -1.85 -5.77
CA HIS A 461 14.21 -2.31 -4.42
C HIS A 461 15.29 -2.07 -3.38
N HIS A 462 14.90 -2.08 -2.10
CA HIS A 462 15.78 -1.79 -0.96
C HIS A 462 16.61 -0.52 -1.20
N SER A 463 15.92 0.57 -1.55
CA SER A 463 16.55 1.77 -2.13
C SER A 463 16.37 3.00 -1.25
N PHE A 464 17.48 3.66 -0.94
CA PHE A 464 17.58 4.69 0.09
C PHE A 464 17.06 6.05 -0.34
N SER A 465 16.84 6.31 -1.63
CA SER A 465 15.99 7.38 -2.20
C SER A 465 16.25 7.46 -3.69
N ARG A 466 15.32 7.37 -4.63
CA ARG A 466 13.87 7.15 -4.58
C ARG A 466 13.55 5.78 -5.20
N CYS A 467 12.58 5.68 -6.10
CA CYS A 467 12.56 4.67 -7.16
C CYS A 467 13.09 5.29 -8.46
N LEU A 468 12.32 6.21 -9.06
CA LEU A 468 12.66 6.92 -10.29
C LEU A 468 12.27 8.40 -10.17
N THR A 469 13.20 9.28 -10.51
CA THR A 469 12.99 10.73 -10.55
C THR A 469 12.95 11.26 -11.98
N VAL A 470 11.96 12.10 -12.25
CA VAL A 470 11.81 12.91 -13.46
C VAL A 470 11.93 14.38 -13.05
N HIS A 471 12.98 15.06 -13.53
CA HIS A 471 13.31 16.43 -13.16
C HIS A 471 13.51 17.22 -14.47
N ALA A 472 12.68 18.23 -14.71
CA ALA A 472 12.65 19.01 -15.96
C ALA A 472 12.73 18.15 -17.23
N THR A 473 11.98 17.05 -17.25
CA THR A 473 12.02 16.04 -18.30
C THR A 473 10.59 15.70 -18.73
N ASN A 474 10.38 15.57 -20.04
CA ASN A 474 9.07 15.45 -20.67
C ASN A 474 9.01 14.30 -21.68
N GLY A 475 7.85 13.64 -21.77
CA GLY A 475 7.62 12.57 -22.73
C GLY A 475 8.30 11.24 -22.41
N LEU A 476 8.88 11.08 -21.21
CA LEU A 476 9.46 9.82 -20.75
C LEU A 476 8.39 8.72 -20.61
N LEU A 477 8.65 7.54 -21.15
CA LEU A 477 7.85 6.34 -20.90
C LEU A 477 8.42 5.56 -19.70
N VAL A 478 7.62 5.40 -18.65
CA VAL A 478 7.91 4.55 -17.49
C VAL A 478 6.88 3.43 -17.47
N LYS A 479 7.30 2.22 -17.83
CA LYS A 479 6.45 1.06 -18.10
C LYS A 479 6.82 -0.12 -17.19
N ASN A 480 5.83 -0.90 -16.75
CA ASN A 480 6.01 -2.18 -16.03
C ASN A 480 6.90 -2.16 -14.76
N THR A 481 7.30 -0.99 -14.26
CA THR A 481 8.40 -0.85 -13.30
C THR A 481 7.92 -1.06 -11.88
N VAL A 482 8.68 -1.85 -11.11
CA VAL A 482 8.41 -2.18 -9.70
C VAL A 482 9.31 -1.34 -8.80
N GLY A 483 8.73 -0.66 -7.81
CA GLY A 483 9.42 -0.01 -6.70
C GLY A 483 9.05 -0.68 -5.37
N TYR A 484 10.01 -1.12 -4.57
CA TYR A 484 9.74 -1.83 -3.30
C TYR A 484 10.77 -1.50 -2.19
N ASP A 485 10.31 -1.32 -0.95
CA ASP A 485 11.11 -0.86 0.19
C ASP A 485 12.01 0.34 -0.14
N THR A 486 11.37 1.52 -0.30
CA THR A 486 12.06 2.74 -0.74
C THR A 486 11.84 3.92 0.21
N LEU A 487 12.88 4.71 0.47
CA LEU A 487 12.80 5.87 1.37
C LEU A 487 12.53 7.17 0.58
N GLY A 488 11.56 7.95 1.07
CA GLY A 488 11.00 9.12 0.38
C GLY A 488 9.97 8.74 -0.69
N HIS A 489 9.41 9.73 -1.39
CA HIS A 489 8.57 9.50 -2.57
C HIS A 489 9.24 8.54 -3.57
N CYS A 490 8.49 7.61 -4.19
CA CYS A 490 9.03 6.54 -5.04
C CYS A 490 9.17 6.96 -6.51
N PHE A 491 8.05 7.11 -7.24
CA PHE A 491 8.00 7.76 -8.55
C PHE A 491 7.77 9.26 -8.32
N PHE A 492 8.71 10.10 -8.72
CA PHE A 492 8.80 11.48 -8.24
C PHE A 492 9.09 12.46 -9.38
N LEU A 493 8.19 13.43 -9.57
CA LEU A 493 8.42 14.62 -10.40
C LEU A 493 8.95 15.75 -9.49
N GLU A 494 10.07 16.38 -9.86
CA GLU A 494 10.83 17.24 -8.93
C GLU A 494 10.36 18.71 -8.94
N ASP A 495 10.18 19.36 -10.11
CA ASP A 495 10.04 20.83 -10.18
C ASP A 495 8.67 21.37 -10.65
N GLY A 496 7.75 20.52 -11.05
CA GLY A 496 6.38 20.91 -11.42
C GLY A 496 6.23 21.45 -12.85
N ILE A 497 7.24 21.22 -13.68
CA ILE A 497 7.25 21.56 -15.11
C ILE A 497 7.25 20.32 -16.03
N GLU A 498 7.38 19.12 -15.45
CA GLU A 498 7.50 17.85 -16.16
C GLU A 498 6.16 17.43 -16.78
N GLN A 499 6.09 17.22 -18.10
CA GLN A 499 4.83 16.95 -18.81
C GLN A 499 4.94 15.81 -19.84
N ARG A 500 3.78 15.28 -20.24
CA ARG A 500 3.60 14.21 -21.24
C ARG A 500 4.27 12.88 -20.88
N ASN A 501 4.89 12.77 -19.70
CA ASN A 501 5.47 11.54 -19.21
C ASN A 501 4.33 10.53 -18.97
N THR A 502 4.59 9.26 -19.29
CA THR A 502 3.58 8.20 -19.24
C THR A 502 4.01 7.10 -18.30
N PHE A 503 3.31 7.01 -17.16
CA PHE A 503 3.42 5.94 -16.19
C PHE A 503 2.38 4.88 -16.54
N TYR A 504 2.81 3.78 -17.17
CA TYR A 504 1.95 2.66 -17.57
C TYR A 504 2.29 1.39 -16.78
N HIS A 505 1.30 0.83 -16.08
CA HIS A 505 1.41 -0.48 -15.42
C HIS A 505 2.60 -0.58 -14.44
N ASN A 506 2.90 0.49 -13.70
CA ASN A 506 3.94 0.48 -12.66
C ASN A 506 3.36 0.11 -11.30
N LEU A 507 4.16 -0.54 -10.47
CA LEU A 507 3.79 -0.96 -9.12
C LEU A 507 4.75 -0.35 -8.11
N GLY A 508 4.23 0.29 -7.07
CA GLY A 508 5.04 0.75 -5.95
C GLY A 508 4.51 0.23 -4.62
N LEU A 509 5.43 -0.27 -3.80
CA LEU A 509 5.20 -1.00 -2.57
C LEU A 509 6.08 -0.42 -1.45
N LEU A 510 5.58 -0.44 -0.22
CA LEU A 510 6.34 -0.11 0.99
C LEU A 510 7.13 1.23 0.88
N THR A 511 6.46 2.30 0.43
CA THR A 511 7.06 3.65 0.33
C THR A 511 7.18 4.28 1.72
N ARG A 512 8.41 4.37 2.23
CA ARG A 512 8.79 4.75 3.60
C ARG A 512 9.27 6.21 3.69
N PRO A 513 9.31 6.83 4.88
CA PRO A 513 9.77 8.21 5.02
C PRO A 513 11.28 8.36 4.82
N GLY A 514 11.68 9.53 4.31
CA GLY A 514 13.06 9.96 4.07
C GLY A 514 13.40 11.31 4.74
N THR A 515 14.64 11.76 4.58
CA THR A 515 15.16 13.02 5.15
C THR A 515 15.20 14.19 4.15
N LEU A 516 15.39 13.90 2.85
CA LEU A 516 15.83 14.86 1.83
C LEU A 516 14.93 16.11 1.75
N LEU A 517 13.64 15.93 1.43
CA LEU A 517 12.64 17.01 1.39
C LEU A 517 11.75 17.00 2.64
N PRO A 518 11.12 18.12 3.04
CA PRO A 518 10.14 18.12 4.13
C PRO A 518 8.95 17.17 3.85
N THR A 519 8.55 17.06 2.59
CA THR A 519 7.47 16.18 2.11
C THR A 519 7.77 14.68 2.31
N ASP A 520 9.05 14.29 2.26
CA ASP A 520 9.51 12.92 2.56
C ASP A 520 9.42 12.56 4.06
N ARG A 521 9.29 13.55 4.95
CA ARG A 521 9.48 13.35 6.40
C ARG A 521 8.21 12.92 7.11
N ASN A 522 8.35 11.89 7.95
CA ASN A 522 7.36 11.56 8.97
C ASN A 522 7.38 12.58 10.13
N GLU A 523 6.51 12.37 11.12
CA GLU A 523 6.32 13.26 12.27
C GLU A 523 7.59 13.52 13.11
N SER A 524 8.44 12.49 13.28
CA SER A 524 9.69 12.59 14.04
C SER A 524 10.80 13.27 13.23
N LEU A 525 10.94 12.93 11.95
CA LEU A 525 11.92 13.56 11.07
C LEU A 525 11.60 15.05 10.84
N CYS A 526 10.33 15.38 10.62
CA CYS A 526 9.86 16.74 10.38
C CYS A 526 10.11 17.69 11.59
N THR A 527 10.02 17.18 12.82
CA THR A 527 10.25 17.98 14.03
C THR A 527 11.71 18.01 14.52
N SER A 528 12.58 17.14 13.98
CA SER A 528 13.98 16.98 14.42
C SER A 528 15.04 17.41 13.40
N ILE A 529 14.66 17.54 12.12
CA ILE A 529 15.44 18.15 11.03
C ILE A 529 15.04 19.64 10.95
N ARG A 530 16.02 20.54 11.11
CA ARG A 530 15.80 21.99 11.28
C ARG A 530 16.94 22.86 10.71
N ASP A 531 17.79 22.30 9.86
CA ASP A 531 18.94 22.97 9.26
C ASP A 531 18.58 24.00 8.17
N LYS A 532 17.32 24.01 7.70
CA LYS A 532 16.82 24.85 6.60
C LYS A 532 15.52 25.61 6.93
N VAL A 533 15.16 25.67 8.20
CA VAL A 533 14.08 26.55 8.70
C VAL A 533 14.67 27.85 9.24
N TYR A 534 13.84 28.85 9.47
CA TYR A 534 14.28 30.06 10.18
C TYR A 534 14.59 29.77 11.66
N GLU A 535 15.46 30.58 12.26
CA GLU A 535 15.97 30.36 13.61
C GLU A 535 14.83 30.26 14.65
N GLY A 536 14.96 29.30 15.57
CA GLY A 536 13.96 29.01 16.62
C GLY A 536 12.71 28.26 16.14
N TYR A 537 12.49 28.09 14.83
CA TYR A 537 11.26 27.47 14.32
C TYR A 537 11.17 25.96 14.58
N THR A 538 9.93 25.46 14.55
CA THR A 538 9.60 24.02 14.60
C THR A 538 8.50 23.74 13.57
N PRO A 539 8.77 22.98 12.49
CA PRO A 539 7.76 22.60 11.51
C PRO A 539 6.57 21.87 12.13
N SER A 540 5.36 22.13 11.61
CA SER A 540 4.12 21.42 11.94
C SER A 540 3.91 20.24 10.97
N PRO A 541 4.05 18.98 11.43
CA PRO A 541 4.05 17.82 10.52
C PRO A 541 2.72 17.59 9.79
N SER A 542 1.61 18.12 10.29
CA SER A 542 0.29 18.02 9.63
C SER A 542 0.10 18.99 8.47
N THR A 543 0.96 20.00 8.34
CA THR A 543 0.81 21.12 7.37
C THR A 543 1.99 21.31 6.44
N GLU A 544 3.19 20.84 6.81
CA GLU A 544 4.44 21.09 6.07
C GLU A 544 5.14 19.81 5.58
N CYS A 545 4.85 18.67 6.21
CA CYS A 545 5.48 17.37 5.97
C CYS A 545 4.41 16.28 5.78
N LYS A 546 4.75 15.01 6.02
CA LYS A 546 3.82 13.87 5.98
C LYS A 546 3.09 13.79 4.64
N ALA A 547 3.90 13.74 3.58
CA ALA A 547 3.47 13.71 2.19
C ALA A 547 4.10 12.56 1.38
N VAL A 548 4.70 11.58 2.05
CA VAL A 548 5.37 10.43 1.42
C VAL A 548 4.40 9.77 0.46
N SER A 549 4.78 9.67 -0.81
CA SER A 549 3.87 9.26 -1.88
C SER A 549 4.51 8.26 -2.81
N THR A 550 3.81 7.16 -3.12
CA THR A 550 4.31 6.18 -4.10
C THR A 550 4.42 6.82 -5.48
N PHE A 551 3.43 7.62 -5.87
CA PHE A 551 3.48 8.51 -7.03
C PHE A 551 3.31 9.96 -6.57
N TRP A 552 4.35 10.78 -6.73
CA TRP A 552 4.37 12.21 -6.46
C TRP A 552 4.43 12.97 -7.78
N ILE A 553 3.30 13.59 -8.15
CA ILE A 553 3.06 14.17 -9.47
C ILE A 553 2.93 15.69 -9.32
N ALA A 554 4.01 16.41 -9.61
CA ALA A 554 4.10 17.87 -9.43
C ALA A 554 3.40 18.69 -10.53
N HIS A 555 2.97 18.04 -11.62
CA HIS A 555 2.28 18.67 -12.75
C HIS A 555 1.23 17.71 -13.35
N PRO A 556 -0.01 18.15 -13.63
CA PRO A 556 -1.12 17.24 -13.95
C PRO A 556 -1.14 16.69 -15.38
N ASN A 557 -0.42 17.34 -16.33
CA ASN A 557 -0.31 16.88 -17.72
C ASN A 557 0.66 15.69 -17.85
N ASN A 558 0.39 14.59 -17.16
CA ASN A 558 1.13 13.33 -17.24
C ASN A 558 0.12 12.17 -17.20
N ASN A 559 0.42 11.08 -17.90
CA ASN A 559 -0.49 9.95 -18.02
C ASN A 559 -0.19 8.93 -16.91
N LEU A 560 -1.19 8.60 -16.09
CA LEU A 560 -1.15 7.52 -15.11
C LEU A 560 -2.18 6.47 -15.54
N ILE A 561 -1.71 5.34 -16.08
CA ILE A 561 -2.54 4.27 -16.65
C ILE A 561 -2.21 2.93 -15.97
N SER A 562 -3.20 2.28 -15.37
CA SER A 562 -3.09 0.93 -14.78
C SER A 562 -2.00 0.75 -13.71
N ASN A 563 -1.58 1.82 -13.02
CA ASN A 563 -0.55 1.74 -11.97
C ASN A 563 -1.15 1.31 -10.62
N ALA A 564 -0.34 0.67 -9.77
CA ALA A 564 -0.73 0.26 -8.42
C ALA A 564 0.17 0.91 -7.35
N ALA A 565 -0.45 1.65 -6.42
CA ALA A 565 0.18 2.23 -5.25
C ALA A 565 -0.23 1.44 -4.00
N ALA A 566 0.53 0.38 -3.72
CA ALA A 566 0.17 -0.74 -2.86
C ALA A 566 0.79 -0.67 -1.44
N GLY A 567 1.09 0.54 -0.96
CA GLY A 567 1.44 0.80 0.43
C GLY A 567 2.45 1.93 0.63
N SER A 568 2.03 3.00 1.30
CA SER A 568 2.81 4.21 1.54
C SER A 568 2.60 4.80 2.94
N GLN A 569 3.65 5.43 3.46
CA GLN A 569 3.67 6.14 4.74
C GLN A 569 2.68 7.31 4.80
N ASP A 570 2.26 7.89 3.68
CA ASP A 570 1.12 8.80 3.63
C ASP A 570 0.17 8.46 2.47
N ALA A 571 0.48 8.84 1.24
CA ALA A 571 -0.43 8.70 0.09
C ALA A 571 0.04 7.66 -0.93
N GLY A 572 -0.90 7.02 -1.63
CA GLY A 572 -0.58 6.21 -2.80
C GLY A 572 -0.18 7.10 -3.98
N ILE A 573 -1.12 7.93 -4.43
CA ILE A 573 -0.93 8.91 -5.51
C ILE A 573 -1.23 10.31 -4.96
N TRP A 574 -0.33 11.27 -5.15
CA TRP A 574 -0.53 12.67 -4.78
C TRP A 574 -0.20 13.59 -5.98
N PHE A 575 -1.20 14.29 -6.50
CA PHE A 575 -1.01 15.44 -7.38
C PHE A 575 -0.85 16.70 -6.53
N VAL A 576 0.36 17.27 -6.55
CA VAL A 576 0.72 18.51 -5.88
C VAL A 576 0.96 19.56 -6.97
N PHE A 577 0.68 20.83 -6.68
CA PHE A 577 0.70 21.88 -7.70
C PHE A 577 1.71 22.96 -7.35
N HIS A 578 2.81 23.00 -8.09
CA HIS A 578 3.81 24.05 -7.96
C HIS A 578 3.26 25.34 -8.59
N SER A 579 3.18 26.42 -7.82
CA SER A 579 2.69 27.73 -8.29
C SER A 579 3.68 28.45 -9.22
N SER A 580 4.92 27.99 -9.21
CA SER A 580 6.02 28.35 -10.08
C SER A 580 6.99 27.17 -10.09
N SER A 581 7.73 26.99 -11.17
CA SER A 581 8.91 26.14 -11.26
C SER A 581 9.82 26.30 -10.04
N THR A 582 10.43 25.22 -9.59
CA THR A 582 11.34 25.19 -8.43
C THR A 582 12.76 24.78 -8.84
N GLY A 583 13.64 24.49 -7.87
CA GLY A 583 14.88 23.75 -8.09
C GLY A 583 15.84 24.38 -9.09
N ASP A 584 16.48 23.53 -9.89
CA ASP A 584 17.37 23.94 -10.98
C ASP A 584 16.57 24.44 -12.20
N SER A 585 15.24 24.20 -12.23
CA SER A 585 14.33 24.65 -13.28
C SER A 585 13.94 26.13 -13.19
N HIS A 586 14.08 26.75 -12.02
CA HIS A 586 13.42 28.02 -11.73
C HIS A 586 13.85 29.16 -12.67
N GLY A 587 12.90 29.71 -13.42
CA GLY A 587 13.14 30.78 -14.39
C GLY A 587 13.88 30.38 -15.68
N LEU A 588 14.24 29.10 -15.86
CA LEU A 588 14.82 28.60 -17.12
C LEU A 588 13.76 28.37 -18.20
N VAL A 589 12.50 28.16 -17.80
CA VAL A 589 11.34 28.01 -18.69
C VAL A 589 10.25 29.02 -18.33
N PRO A 590 9.38 29.42 -19.28
CA PRO A 590 8.19 30.21 -18.96
C PRO A 590 7.31 29.48 -17.94
N GLU A 591 6.87 30.19 -16.91
CA GLU A 591 6.19 29.60 -15.76
C GLU A 591 4.91 28.85 -16.13
N THR A 592 4.92 27.52 -15.93
CA THR A 592 3.75 26.67 -16.17
C THR A 592 2.81 26.75 -14.98
N ARG A 593 1.60 27.29 -15.19
CA ARG A 593 0.52 27.30 -14.19
C ARG A 593 -0.03 25.88 -14.00
N ALA A 594 0.71 25.05 -13.27
CA ALA A 594 0.44 23.63 -13.06
C ALA A 594 -0.97 23.39 -12.51
N GLU A 595 -1.51 24.33 -11.73
CA GLU A 595 -2.85 24.27 -11.17
C GLU A 595 -3.95 24.58 -12.20
N LEU A 596 -3.60 25.09 -13.38
CA LEU A 596 -4.51 25.36 -14.50
C LEU A 596 -4.37 24.38 -15.67
N THR A 597 -3.26 23.65 -15.79
CA THR A 597 -3.07 22.74 -16.92
C THR A 597 -4.07 21.58 -16.87
N PRO A 598 -4.70 21.18 -17.99
CA PRO A 598 -5.54 19.98 -18.03
C PRO A 598 -4.82 18.72 -17.53
N LEU A 599 -5.60 17.81 -16.93
CA LEU A 599 -5.09 16.50 -16.50
C LEU A 599 -4.76 15.64 -17.74
N GLY A 600 -3.66 14.89 -17.67
CA GLY A 600 -3.39 13.78 -18.59
C GLY A 600 -4.37 12.61 -18.41
N VAL A 601 -4.10 11.47 -19.05
CA VAL A 601 -4.95 10.28 -18.89
C VAL A 601 -4.79 9.72 -17.48
N PHE A 602 -5.86 9.71 -16.68
CA PHE A 602 -5.94 8.96 -15.43
C PHE A 602 -6.96 7.82 -15.57
N TYR A 603 -6.47 6.58 -15.73
CA TYR A 603 -7.31 5.41 -16.00
C TYR A 603 -6.83 4.17 -15.24
N ASN A 604 -7.76 3.45 -14.62
CA ASN A 604 -7.55 2.10 -14.05
C ASN A 604 -6.44 2.01 -12.97
N ASN A 605 -6.08 3.14 -12.34
CA ASN A 605 -5.09 3.13 -11.27
C ASN A 605 -5.67 2.59 -9.96
N ARG A 606 -4.83 1.94 -9.18
CA ARG A 606 -5.16 1.36 -7.89
C ARG A 606 -4.35 2.01 -6.77
N ALA A 607 -4.94 2.25 -5.60
CA ALA A 607 -4.23 2.75 -4.41
C ALA A 607 -4.78 2.16 -3.10
N HIS A 608 -3.96 1.43 -2.36
CA HIS A 608 -4.33 0.79 -1.08
C HIS A 608 -3.19 0.70 -0.08
N SER A 609 -3.52 0.29 1.15
CA SER A 609 -2.56 0.05 2.23
C SER A 609 -1.77 1.30 2.65
N ASN A 610 -2.28 2.48 2.29
CA ASN A 610 -1.66 3.77 2.58
C ASN A 610 -2.16 4.32 3.93
N PHE A 611 -1.23 4.86 4.72
CA PHE A 611 -1.52 5.32 6.08
C PHE A 611 -2.36 6.61 6.13
N LYS A 612 -2.42 7.38 5.04
CA LYS A 612 -3.26 8.57 4.88
C LYS A 612 -4.29 8.34 3.78
N ALA A 613 -3.87 8.31 2.52
CA ALA A 613 -4.81 8.38 1.39
C ALA A 613 -4.48 7.47 0.21
N GLY A 614 -5.51 7.04 -0.53
CA GLY A 614 -5.32 6.40 -1.83
C GLY A 614 -4.88 7.42 -2.89
N LEU A 615 -5.74 8.40 -3.17
CA LEU A 615 -5.48 9.54 -4.06
C LEU A 615 -5.62 10.88 -3.31
N ILE A 616 -4.70 11.81 -3.54
CA ILE A 616 -4.83 13.22 -3.17
C ILE A 616 -4.67 14.11 -4.40
N ILE A 617 -5.57 15.08 -4.53
CA ILE A 617 -5.44 16.25 -5.42
C ILE A 617 -5.70 17.49 -4.55
N ASP A 618 -4.67 17.99 -3.86
CA ASP A 618 -4.68 19.17 -2.96
C ASP A 618 -3.21 19.56 -2.69
N LYS A 619 -2.98 20.79 -2.22
CA LYS A 619 -1.69 21.42 -1.89
C LYS A 619 -0.83 21.85 -3.08
N GLY A 620 0.02 22.82 -2.77
CA GLY A 620 1.25 23.10 -3.50
C GLY A 620 2.45 22.90 -2.58
N VAL A 621 3.59 23.47 -2.97
CA VAL A 621 4.81 23.52 -2.16
C VAL A 621 5.26 24.97 -1.93
N LYS A 622 6.01 25.21 -0.87
CA LYS A 622 6.61 26.53 -0.60
C LYS A 622 7.80 26.78 -1.53
N THR A 623 7.63 27.70 -2.48
CA THR A 623 8.61 28.03 -3.53
C THR A 623 9.66 29.09 -3.10
N THR A 624 9.70 29.47 -1.82
CA THR A 624 10.64 30.45 -1.26
C THR A 624 11.51 29.85 -0.15
N ASN A 625 12.70 30.40 0.07
CA ASN A 625 13.55 30.06 1.22
C ASN A 625 12.93 30.48 2.56
N ALA A 626 13.41 29.92 3.67
CA ALA A 626 12.94 30.29 5.01
C ALA A 626 13.35 31.74 5.37
N SER A 627 12.47 32.45 6.09
CA SER A 627 12.66 33.86 6.46
C SER A 627 11.92 34.20 7.75
N ALA A 628 12.15 35.39 8.32
CA ALA A 628 11.41 35.85 9.50
C ALA A 628 9.89 35.99 9.26
N ALA A 629 9.47 36.21 8.01
CA ALA A 629 8.06 36.38 7.62
C ALA A 629 7.36 35.04 7.28
N ASP A 630 8.10 34.09 6.70
CA ASP A 630 7.67 32.71 6.52
C ASP A 630 8.81 31.75 6.92
N PRO A 631 8.80 31.21 8.15
CA PRO A 631 9.92 30.49 8.74
C PRO A 631 10.05 29.04 8.26
N ARG A 632 9.10 28.56 7.44
CA ARG A 632 9.02 27.18 6.98
C ARG A 632 10.12 26.86 5.96
N GLU A 633 10.53 25.59 5.90
CA GLU A 633 11.55 25.11 4.95
C GLU A 633 11.07 25.21 3.49
N TYR A 634 12.02 25.41 2.57
CA TYR A 634 11.76 25.34 1.12
C TYR A 634 11.22 23.95 0.73
N LEU A 635 10.29 23.90 -0.23
CA LEU A 635 9.57 22.69 -0.64
C LEU A 635 8.78 21.98 0.48
N CYS A 636 8.45 22.66 1.57
CA CYS A 636 7.40 22.17 2.48
C CYS A 636 6.02 22.21 1.81
N LEU A 637 5.07 21.41 2.29
CA LEU A 637 3.67 21.52 1.85
C LEU A 637 3.11 22.93 2.08
N ASP A 638 2.32 23.40 1.12
CA ASP A 638 1.66 24.71 1.19
C ASP A 638 0.16 24.64 0.81
N ASN A 639 -0.62 25.58 1.34
CA ASN A 639 -2.08 25.64 1.20
C ASN A 639 -2.58 26.62 0.12
N SER A 640 -1.71 27.23 -0.68
CA SER A 640 -2.05 28.20 -1.73
C SER A 640 -2.72 27.56 -2.96
N ALA A 641 -2.09 26.57 -3.59
CA ALA A 641 -2.49 26.07 -4.91
C ALA A 641 -3.88 25.40 -4.95
N ARG A 642 -4.61 25.59 -6.06
CA ARG A 642 -5.97 25.06 -6.31
C ARG A 642 -6.09 24.56 -7.73
N PHE A 643 -6.27 23.24 -7.89
CA PHE A 643 -6.38 22.63 -9.21
C PHE A 643 -7.72 22.99 -9.88
N ARG A 644 -7.66 23.88 -10.85
CA ARG A 644 -8.81 24.38 -11.62
C ARG A 644 -8.42 24.33 -13.11
N PRO A 645 -8.48 23.16 -13.75
CA PRO A 645 -8.02 22.99 -15.13
C PRO A 645 -8.81 23.83 -16.15
N HIS A 646 -8.11 24.51 -17.05
CA HIS A 646 -8.65 25.37 -18.12
C HIS A 646 -7.94 25.09 -19.45
N GLN A 647 -8.55 25.46 -20.58
CA GLN A 647 -7.92 25.38 -21.91
C GLN A 647 -6.62 26.20 -21.94
N GLU A 648 -5.59 25.72 -22.63
CA GLU A 648 -4.24 26.30 -22.71
C GLU A 648 -3.61 26.72 -21.36
N ALA A 649 -4.01 26.06 -20.27
CA ALA A 649 -3.65 26.44 -18.90
C ALA A 649 -3.94 27.92 -18.57
N ASP A 650 -5.03 28.48 -19.11
CA ASP A 650 -5.39 29.89 -18.93
C ASP A 650 -6.79 30.11 -18.33
N SER A 651 -6.81 30.71 -17.13
CA SER A 651 -8.02 31.03 -16.36
C SER A 651 -8.91 32.14 -16.95
N ARG A 652 -8.72 32.46 -18.24
CA ARG A 652 -9.56 33.36 -19.05
C ARG A 652 -10.33 32.59 -20.13
N LEU A 653 -9.94 31.36 -20.42
CA LEU A 653 -10.57 30.46 -21.38
C LEU A 653 -11.57 29.54 -20.65
N PRO A 654 -12.31 28.65 -21.35
CA PRO A 654 -13.20 27.70 -20.68
C PRO A 654 -12.46 26.71 -19.77
N ARG A 655 -13.15 26.27 -18.69
CA ARG A 655 -12.70 25.15 -17.85
C ARG A 655 -12.70 23.83 -18.62
N VAL A 656 -11.82 22.92 -18.23
CA VAL A 656 -11.66 21.58 -18.81
C VAL A 656 -11.76 20.56 -17.68
N ALA A 657 -12.88 19.85 -17.58
CA ALA A 657 -13.10 18.92 -16.48
C ALA A 657 -12.03 17.81 -16.45
N ALA A 658 -11.32 17.68 -15.32
CA ALA A 658 -10.38 16.58 -15.12
C ALA A 658 -11.13 15.27 -14.86
N VAL A 659 -10.82 14.21 -15.60
CA VAL A 659 -11.51 12.92 -15.51
C VAL A 659 -10.63 11.89 -14.81
N ILE A 660 -11.17 11.29 -13.76
CA ILE A 660 -10.59 10.18 -12.99
C ILE A 660 -11.48 8.96 -13.24
N ASP A 661 -11.00 8.02 -14.06
CA ASP A 661 -11.78 6.84 -14.47
C ASP A 661 -11.19 5.54 -13.91
N ALA A 662 -12.07 4.61 -13.51
CA ALA A 662 -11.75 3.30 -12.96
C ALA A 662 -10.74 3.31 -11.78
N LEU A 663 -10.78 4.33 -10.91
CA LEU A 663 -9.96 4.35 -9.70
C LEU A 663 -10.41 3.24 -8.73
N VAL A 664 -9.48 2.36 -8.36
CA VAL A 664 -9.70 1.34 -7.32
C VAL A 664 -8.95 1.74 -6.05
N SER A 665 -9.68 2.07 -4.99
CA SER A 665 -9.11 2.59 -3.75
C SER A 665 -9.65 1.84 -2.53
N TYR A 666 -8.79 1.12 -1.81
CA TYR A 666 -9.22 0.34 -0.65
C TYR A 666 -8.24 0.32 0.52
N LYS A 667 -8.72 0.01 1.73
CA LYS A 667 -7.90 -0.12 2.95
C LYS A 667 -6.98 1.10 3.25
N ASN A 668 -7.33 2.29 2.75
CA ASN A 668 -6.60 3.52 3.08
C ASN A 668 -7.10 4.05 4.43
N ASN A 669 -6.17 4.39 5.33
CA ASN A 669 -6.49 4.64 6.73
C ASN A 669 -7.40 5.87 6.93
N ASP A 670 -7.01 7.05 6.43
CA ASP A 670 -7.84 8.26 6.56
C ASP A 670 -8.93 8.32 5.48
N VAL A 671 -8.56 8.20 4.20
CA VAL A 671 -9.48 8.46 3.07
C VAL A 671 -9.08 7.70 1.78
N GLY A 672 -10.04 7.22 0.99
CA GLY A 672 -9.79 6.57 -0.29
C GLY A 672 -9.37 7.56 -1.39
N ALA A 673 -10.06 8.70 -1.48
CA ALA A 673 -9.61 9.86 -2.26
C ALA A 673 -10.02 11.20 -1.61
N TRP A 674 -9.10 12.17 -1.62
CA TRP A 674 -9.35 13.57 -1.22
C TRP A 674 -9.03 14.50 -2.38
N ILE A 675 -10.05 15.21 -2.86
CA ILE A 675 -9.97 16.02 -4.08
C ILE A 675 -10.40 17.46 -3.76
N ARG A 676 -9.55 18.44 -4.10
CA ARG A 676 -9.82 19.88 -3.98
C ARG A 676 -9.67 20.55 -5.34
N GLY A 677 -10.53 21.51 -5.65
CA GLY A 677 -10.38 22.34 -6.84
C GLY A 677 -11.67 22.65 -7.60
N GLY A 678 -11.51 22.92 -8.90
CA GLY A 678 -12.58 23.24 -9.84
C GLY A 678 -13.31 22.01 -10.39
N ASP A 679 -13.54 22.01 -11.71
CA ASP A 679 -14.30 20.97 -12.42
C ASP A 679 -13.55 19.63 -12.49
N ILE A 680 -14.03 18.62 -11.74
CA ILE A 680 -13.41 17.29 -11.63
C ILE A 680 -14.49 16.20 -11.60
N ILE A 681 -14.32 15.13 -12.38
CA ILE A 681 -15.28 14.03 -12.54
C ILE A 681 -14.62 12.71 -12.13
N ILE A 682 -15.24 11.98 -11.20
CA ILE A 682 -14.90 10.58 -10.87
C ILE A 682 -15.96 9.65 -11.45
N GLN A 683 -15.53 8.65 -12.24
CA GLN A 683 -16.46 7.66 -12.79
C GLN A 683 -15.94 6.22 -12.71
N ASN A 684 -16.87 5.26 -12.77
CA ASN A 684 -16.63 3.81 -12.78
C ASN A 684 -15.72 3.29 -11.65
N SER A 685 -15.62 4.02 -10.53
CA SER A 685 -14.58 3.84 -9.52
C SER A 685 -15.07 3.02 -8.31
N GLY A 686 -14.16 2.30 -7.66
CA GLY A 686 -14.45 1.42 -6.52
C GLY A 686 -13.74 1.88 -5.25
N PHE A 687 -14.50 2.15 -4.18
CA PHE A 687 -13.99 2.57 -2.88
C PHE A 687 -14.39 1.56 -1.79
N ALA A 688 -13.44 0.89 -1.13
CA ALA A 688 -13.74 -0.16 -0.14
C ALA A 688 -12.92 -0.09 1.15
N ASP A 689 -13.54 -0.33 2.31
CA ASP A 689 -12.89 -0.39 3.63
C ASP A 689 -12.13 0.89 4.08
N ASN A 690 -12.06 1.95 3.26
CA ASN A 690 -11.39 3.20 3.62
C ASN A 690 -12.09 3.89 4.81
N GLY A 691 -11.33 4.62 5.64
CA GLY A 691 -11.91 5.42 6.73
C GLY A 691 -12.99 6.39 6.25
N VAL A 692 -12.75 7.05 5.13
CA VAL A 692 -13.76 7.71 4.30
C VAL A 692 -13.53 7.28 2.86
N GLY A 693 -14.55 6.86 2.10
CA GLY A 693 -14.35 6.43 0.70
C GLY A 693 -13.85 7.57 -0.18
N LEU A 694 -14.64 8.64 -0.29
CA LEU A 694 -14.31 9.83 -1.10
C LEU A 694 -14.71 11.12 -0.37
N SER A 695 -13.86 12.15 -0.47
CA SER A 695 -14.11 13.51 0.01
C SER A 695 -13.85 14.54 -1.09
N PHE A 696 -14.78 15.46 -1.29
CA PHE A 696 -14.75 16.51 -2.32
C PHE A 696 -14.78 17.91 -1.68
N ALA A 697 -13.74 18.70 -1.93
CA ALA A 697 -13.58 20.08 -1.51
C ALA A 697 -13.59 21.00 -2.75
N SER A 698 -14.76 21.11 -3.40
CA SER A 698 -14.92 21.98 -4.57
C SER A 698 -14.86 23.46 -4.17
N ASP A 699 -14.11 24.25 -4.94
CA ASP A 699 -13.92 25.69 -4.75
C ASP A 699 -15.10 26.54 -5.28
N GLY A 700 -16.11 25.90 -5.90
CA GLY A 700 -17.18 26.53 -6.69
C GLY A 700 -18.15 27.46 -5.98
N SER A 701 -17.92 27.75 -4.69
CA SER A 701 -18.76 28.58 -3.83
C SER A 701 -18.03 29.78 -3.20
N TYR A 702 -16.95 30.29 -3.84
CA TYR A 702 -16.07 31.42 -3.47
C TYR A 702 -14.82 31.04 -2.65
N PRO A 703 -13.61 31.61 -2.92
CA PRO A 703 -13.30 32.65 -3.91
C PRO A 703 -12.56 32.18 -5.19
N SER A 704 -12.03 30.96 -5.25
CA SER A 704 -10.95 30.60 -6.19
C SER A 704 -11.39 30.12 -7.58
N ASP A 705 -12.60 29.58 -7.75
CA ASP A 705 -13.14 29.16 -9.05
C ASP A 705 -14.69 29.10 -9.04
N GLU A 706 -15.36 30.25 -9.00
CA GLU A 706 -16.82 30.32 -8.83
C GLU A 706 -17.59 29.53 -9.92
N GLY A 707 -18.60 28.78 -9.48
CA GLY A 707 -19.50 28.04 -10.37
C GLY A 707 -18.88 26.78 -10.98
N SER A 708 -17.66 26.40 -10.59
CA SER A 708 -17.14 25.04 -10.81
C SER A 708 -17.92 24.00 -10.00
N SER A 709 -17.79 22.72 -10.33
CA SER A 709 -18.48 21.61 -9.66
C SER A 709 -17.74 20.28 -9.78
N GLN A 710 -17.85 19.45 -8.74
CA GLN A 710 -17.22 18.13 -8.72
C GLN A 710 -18.28 17.02 -8.81
N GLU A 711 -18.11 16.08 -9.73
CA GLU A 711 -19.10 15.02 -10.01
C GLU A 711 -18.58 13.61 -9.73
N VAL A 712 -19.49 12.73 -9.30
CA VAL A 712 -19.29 11.29 -9.16
C VAL A 712 -20.41 10.54 -9.87
N ALA A 713 -20.04 9.58 -10.72
CA ALA A 713 -20.98 8.72 -11.44
C ALA A 713 -20.58 7.24 -11.36
N GLN A 714 -21.56 6.33 -11.49
CA GLN A 714 -21.33 4.91 -11.81
C GLN A 714 -20.35 4.19 -10.86
N SER A 715 -20.23 4.65 -9.61
CA SER A 715 -19.17 4.22 -8.67
C SER A 715 -19.72 3.34 -7.55
N LEU A 716 -18.86 2.48 -6.99
CA LEU A 716 -19.20 1.51 -5.94
C LEU A 716 -18.51 1.88 -4.62
N PHE A 717 -19.27 1.90 -3.54
CA PHE A 717 -18.80 2.18 -2.18
C PHE A 717 -19.12 1.01 -1.26
N VAL A 718 -18.08 0.43 -0.64
CA VAL A 718 -18.15 -0.69 0.30
C VAL A 718 -17.62 -0.23 1.66
N GLY A 719 -18.47 -0.10 2.67
CA GLY A 719 -18.08 0.37 4.00
C GLY A 719 -17.19 -0.61 4.74
N GLU A 720 -17.64 -1.86 4.80
CA GLU A 720 -16.90 -3.02 5.30
C GLU A 720 -17.12 -4.19 4.34
N SER A 721 -16.04 -4.70 3.75
CA SER A 721 -16.06 -5.83 2.81
C SER A 721 -15.78 -7.17 3.50
N ARG A 722 -15.87 -8.29 2.76
CA ARG A 722 -15.43 -9.61 3.24
C ARG A 722 -13.92 -9.71 3.53
N ASN A 723 -13.09 -8.77 3.06
CA ASN A 723 -11.68 -8.67 3.45
C ASN A 723 -11.59 -8.13 4.89
N ARG A 724 -11.47 -9.04 5.87
CA ARG A 724 -11.33 -8.69 7.30
C ARG A 724 -9.92 -8.24 7.69
N GLY A 725 -8.91 -8.45 6.84
CA GLY A 725 -7.51 -8.22 7.17
C GLY A 725 -6.96 -9.20 8.22
N THR A 726 -5.69 -8.99 8.61
CA THR A 726 -4.97 -9.82 9.59
C THR A 726 -4.51 -8.98 10.78
N ASN A 727 -4.69 -9.50 12.00
CA ASN A 727 -4.36 -8.82 13.26
C ASN A 727 -2.84 -8.83 13.58
N ALA A 728 -2.01 -8.38 12.64
CA ALA A 728 -0.55 -8.38 12.72
C ALA A 728 0.07 -7.28 11.81
N GLY A 729 1.39 -7.28 11.61
CA GLY A 729 2.05 -6.44 10.60
C GLY A 729 1.87 -4.93 10.81
N GLN A 730 1.99 -4.45 12.05
CA GLN A 730 1.75 -3.05 12.46
C GLN A 730 0.32 -2.51 12.30
N ASN A 731 -0.68 -3.35 11.98
CA ASN A 731 -2.10 -2.92 12.00
C ASN A 731 -2.49 -2.43 13.41
N LYS A 732 -2.71 -1.12 13.52
CA LYS A 732 -2.87 -0.44 14.82
C LYS A 732 -4.23 -0.66 15.48
N TYR A 733 -5.25 -1.11 14.73
CA TYR A 733 -6.63 -1.22 15.22
C TYR A 733 -7.35 -2.47 14.73
N TRP A 734 -7.88 -3.22 15.70
CA TRP A 734 -8.64 -4.46 15.51
C TRP A 734 -9.90 -4.40 16.38
N GLY A 735 -11.05 -4.82 15.83
CA GLY A 735 -12.33 -4.78 16.54
C GLY A 735 -13.49 -5.37 15.72
N LEU A 736 -14.71 -5.30 16.27
CA LEU A 736 -15.89 -5.91 15.67
C LEU A 736 -16.32 -5.18 14.39
N GLY A 737 -16.54 -5.93 13.30
CA GLY A 737 -17.24 -5.47 12.09
C GLY A 737 -18.75 -5.43 12.29
N GLY A 738 -19.43 -4.51 11.61
CA GLY A 738 -20.88 -4.39 11.66
C GLY A 738 -21.62 -5.37 10.74
N VAL A 739 -21.00 -5.78 9.63
CA VAL A 739 -21.70 -6.55 8.57
C VAL A 739 -21.94 -8.01 8.94
N ASP A 740 -20.99 -8.65 9.64
CA ASP A 740 -21.02 -10.09 9.95
C ASP A 740 -20.71 -10.41 11.43
N ALA A 741 -20.61 -9.39 12.28
CA ALA A 741 -20.24 -9.48 13.69
C ALA A 741 -18.92 -10.24 13.98
N LYS A 742 -18.00 -10.30 13.00
CA LYS A 742 -16.66 -10.89 13.19
C LYS A 742 -15.61 -9.81 13.41
N LEU A 743 -14.49 -10.20 14.03
CA LEU A 743 -13.36 -9.28 14.22
C LEU A 743 -12.66 -9.00 12.89
N ARG A 744 -12.25 -7.75 12.70
CA ARG A 744 -11.56 -7.23 11.52
C ARG A 744 -10.60 -6.10 11.87
N THR A 745 -9.70 -5.78 10.95
CA THR A 745 -8.91 -4.54 10.97
C THR A 745 -9.78 -3.32 10.72
N LEU A 746 -9.39 -2.17 11.30
CA LEU A 746 -10.18 -0.94 11.28
C LEU A 746 -9.36 0.30 10.91
N PRO A 747 -9.93 1.25 10.16
CA PRO A 747 -9.27 2.52 9.82
C PRO A 747 -9.22 3.48 11.01
N ARG A 748 -8.08 4.18 11.20
CA ARG A 748 -7.84 5.31 12.14
C ARG A 748 -7.99 5.08 13.64
N ASN A 749 -9.03 4.38 14.10
CA ASN A 749 -9.27 3.87 15.46
C ASN A 749 -10.60 3.10 15.52
N ARG A 750 -10.86 2.40 16.64
CA ARG A 750 -12.05 1.55 16.80
C ARG A 750 -13.40 2.26 16.59
N THR A 751 -13.50 3.53 16.96
CA THR A 751 -14.76 4.30 16.99
C THR A 751 -14.91 5.30 15.84
N PHE A 752 -13.92 5.40 14.94
CA PHE A 752 -13.93 6.37 13.85
C PHE A 752 -15.11 6.13 12.88
N PRO A 753 -15.96 7.13 12.61
CA PRO A 753 -17.19 6.90 11.86
C PRO A 753 -16.94 6.80 10.36
N ILE A 754 -17.01 5.56 9.84
CA ILE A 754 -16.78 5.21 8.44
C ILE A 754 -17.87 5.82 7.56
N ARG A 755 -17.46 6.50 6.47
CA ARG A 755 -18.36 7.16 5.52
C ARG A 755 -18.00 6.80 4.09
N GLY A 756 -18.97 6.36 3.28
CA GLY A 756 -18.73 6.05 1.87
C GLY A 756 -18.39 7.31 1.07
N PHE A 757 -19.35 8.23 0.99
CA PHE A 757 -19.16 9.57 0.43
C PHE A 757 -19.28 10.63 1.52
N GLN A 758 -18.31 11.55 1.58
CA GLN A 758 -18.29 12.66 2.54
C GLN A 758 -18.56 14.00 1.84
N ILE A 759 -19.72 14.59 2.14
CA ILE A 759 -20.06 15.96 1.74
C ILE A 759 -19.25 16.95 2.58
N TYR A 760 -18.61 17.88 1.88
CA TYR A 760 -17.87 19.03 2.41
C TYR A 760 -18.32 20.27 1.59
N ASP A 761 -17.42 21.18 1.25
CA ASP A 761 -17.67 22.50 0.64
C ASP A 761 -18.72 22.51 -0.51
N GLY A 762 -18.29 22.21 -1.74
CA GLY A 762 -19.15 22.01 -2.91
C GLY A 762 -19.27 23.21 -3.86
N PRO A 763 -19.92 23.02 -5.03
CA PRO A 763 -20.94 22.01 -5.29
C PRO A 763 -20.41 20.63 -5.69
N VAL A 764 -20.97 19.61 -5.02
CA VAL A 764 -20.75 18.20 -5.32
C VAL A 764 -22.01 17.56 -5.90
N ARG A 765 -21.83 16.69 -6.90
CA ARG A 765 -22.87 15.87 -7.50
C ARG A 765 -22.49 14.40 -7.38
N LEU A 766 -23.40 13.56 -6.90
CA LEU A 766 -23.21 12.11 -6.80
C LEU A 766 -24.43 11.42 -7.41
N THR A 767 -24.20 10.63 -8.46
CA THR A 767 -25.26 9.99 -9.26
C THR A 767 -24.96 8.52 -9.53
N ARG A 768 -26.01 7.72 -9.79
CA ARG A 768 -25.93 6.36 -10.37
C ARG A 768 -24.92 5.43 -9.66
N SER A 769 -24.75 5.61 -8.36
CA SER A 769 -23.68 4.98 -7.56
C SER A 769 -24.27 4.09 -6.47
N THR A 770 -23.55 3.03 -6.10
CA THR A 770 -24.06 1.94 -5.24
C THR A 770 -23.31 1.88 -3.92
N PHE A 771 -24.03 1.70 -2.81
CA PHE A 771 -23.49 1.60 -1.46
C PHE A 771 -23.84 0.26 -0.81
N ARG A 772 -22.86 -0.39 -0.17
CA ARG A 772 -23.05 -1.63 0.61
C ARG A 772 -22.09 -1.75 1.80
N GLY A 773 -22.42 -2.61 2.76
CA GLY A 773 -21.53 -2.87 3.92
C GLY A 773 -21.42 -1.71 4.91
N PHE A 774 -22.44 -0.86 5.02
CA PHE A 774 -22.50 0.24 5.99
C PHE A 774 -23.46 -0.12 7.12
N VAL A 775 -23.05 -1.07 7.96
CA VAL A 775 -23.74 -1.45 9.19
C VAL A 775 -23.01 -0.87 10.40
N SER A 776 -23.72 -0.24 11.34
CA SER A 776 -23.12 0.36 12.54
C SER A 776 -23.05 -0.64 13.70
N THR A 777 -21.97 -0.62 14.47
CA THR A 777 -21.85 -1.32 15.76
C THR A 777 -22.15 -0.38 16.93
N PRO A 778 -22.30 -0.87 18.17
CA PRO A 778 -22.40 -0.01 19.36
C PRO A 778 -21.19 0.92 19.57
N GLU A 779 -20.00 0.51 19.12
CA GLU A 779 -18.76 1.29 19.24
C GLU A 779 -18.50 2.22 18.05
N ARG A 780 -18.97 1.86 16.85
CA ARG A 780 -18.62 2.54 15.59
C ARG A 780 -19.85 2.76 14.71
N PHE A 781 -20.21 4.02 14.51
CA PHE A 781 -21.17 4.40 13.49
C PHE A 781 -20.56 4.26 12.09
N THR A 782 -21.37 3.81 11.15
CA THR A 782 -21.03 3.79 9.72
C THR A 782 -22.18 4.42 8.94
N SER A 783 -21.91 4.94 7.74
CA SER A 783 -22.94 5.50 6.88
C SER A 783 -22.52 5.55 5.42
N ALA A 784 -23.45 5.26 4.52
CA ALA A 784 -23.20 5.33 3.08
C ALA A 784 -22.82 6.77 2.66
N VAL A 785 -23.64 7.75 3.06
CA VAL A 785 -23.35 9.19 2.91
C VAL A 785 -23.25 9.85 4.28
N GLY A 786 -22.27 10.72 4.46
CA GLY A 786 -22.20 11.61 5.62
C GLY A 786 -21.61 12.96 5.27
N PHE A 787 -21.52 13.85 6.26
CA PHE A 787 -20.81 15.12 6.15
C PHE A 787 -19.43 15.01 6.83
N SER A 788 -18.52 15.96 6.57
CA SER A 788 -17.33 16.12 7.40
C SER A 788 -17.71 16.48 8.84
N LEU A 789 -17.05 15.86 9.82
CA LEU A 789 -17.24 16.15 11.25
C LEU A 789 -16.70 17.53 11.65
N LYS A 790 -15.76 18.07 10.87
CA LYS A 790 -15.23 19.42 10.99
C LYS A 790 -15.36 20.08 9.63
N ASN A 791 -16.28 21.02 9.47
CA ASN A 791 -16.22 22.00 8.39
C ASN A 791 -16.15 23.42 8.96
N THR A 792 -15.17 24.19 8.49
CA THR A 792 -14.99 25.62 8.74
C THR A 792 -15.57 26.49 7.62
N TRP A 793 -15.94 25.86 6.50
CA TRP A 793 -16.52 26.47 5.30
C TRP A 793 -18.03 26.20 5.23
N GLN A 794 -18.71 26.92 4.34
CA GLN A 794 -20.15 26.78 4.14
C GLN A 794 -20.45 25.60 3.21
N LEU A 795 -21.42 24.76 3.59
CA LEU A 795 -21.96 23.72 2.70
C LEU A 795 -22.86 24.41 1.66
N THR A 796 -22.55 24.25 0.37
CA THR A 796 -23.37 24.91 -0.66
C THR A 796 -24.76 24.26 -0.82
N PRO A 797 -25.84 25.03 -1.05
CA PRO A 797 -27.17 24.48 -1.30
C PRO A 797 -27.30 23.81 -2.68
N ARG A 798 -26.28 23.92 -3.55
CA ARG A 798 -26.24 23.31 -4.89
C ARG A 798 -25.80 21.83 -4.91
N ASN A 799 -25.50 21.24 -3.75
CA ASN A 799 -25.11 19.84 -3.60
C ASN A 799 -26.27 18.88 -3.99
N ASN A 800 -26.04 17.93 -4.89
CA ASN A 800 -27.09 17.05 -5.44
C ASN A 800 -26.71 15.56 -5.37
N LEU A 801 -27.54 14.77 -4.68
CA LEU A 801 -27.41 13.31 -4.56
C LEU A 801 -28.66 12.65 -5.14
N SER A 802 -28.52 11.88 -6.22
CA SER A 802 -29.67 11.29 -6.93
C SER A 802 -29.36 9.93 -7.54
N GLN A 803 -30.39 9.12 -7.83
CA GLN A 803 -30.24 7.79 -8.46
C GLN A 803 -29.26 6.86 -7.72
N LEU A 804 -29.23 6.91 -6.37
CA LEU A 804 -28.32 6.12 -5.54
C LEU A 804 -28.94 4.78 -5.15
N SER A 805 -28.16 3.70 -5.29
CA SER A 805 -28.55 2.36 -4.87
C SER A 805 -27.96 2.04 -3.49
N PHE A 806 -28.77 1.44 -2.62
CA PHE A 806 -28.38 1.04 -1.27
C PHE A 806 -28.72 -0.43 -1.05
N HIS A 807 -27.69 -1.28 -0.92
CA HIS A 807 -27.85 -2.69 -0.60
C HIS A 807 -28.48 -2.88 0.80
N PRO A 808 -29.19 -4.00 1.11
CA PRO A 808 -29.75 -4.24 2.44
C PRO A 808 -28.76 -4.17 3.60
N SER A 809 -27.45 -4.39 3.35
CA SER A 809 -26.37 -4.17 4.33
C SER A 809 -25.96 -2.69 4.50
N VAL A 810 -26.89 -1.74 4.31
CA VAL A 810 -26.74 -0.31 4.64
C VAL A 810 -27.75 0.05 5.73
N SER A 811 -27.33 -0.02 6.99
CA SER A 811 -28.18 0.34 8.13
C SER A 811 -28.43 1.85 8.23
N ARG A 812 -27.52 2.67 7.68
CA ARG A 812 -27.63 4.14 7.68
C ARG A 812 -27.26 4.75 6.33
N ARG A 813 -28.26 5.19 5.57
CA ARG A 813 -28.08 5.80 4.25
C ARG A 813 -27.43 7.19 4.33
N VAL A 814 -27.87 8.03 5.28
CA VAL A 814 -27.36 9.40 5.49
C VAL A 814 -27.08 9.67 6.98
N ALA A 815 -25.99 10.39 7.27
CA ALA A 815 -25.61 10.79 8.62
C ALA A 815 -25.32 12.30 8.75
N SER A 816 -26.15 13.03 9.51
CA SER A 816 -25.87 14.39 9.98
C SER A 816 -24.79 14.40 11.09
N THR A 817 -24.09 15.52 11.23
CA THR A 817 -23.02 15.76 12.24
C THR A 817 -23.49 15.81 13.69
N SER A 818 -24.80 15.98 13.92
CA SER A 818 -25.44 16.37 15.18
C SER A 818 -25.43 15.33 16.33
N LYS A 819 -24.46 14.41 16.35
CA LYS A 819 -24.11 13.56 17.51
C LYS A 819 -22.71 13.79 18.07
N TYR A 820 -21.86 14.57 17.39
CA TYR A 820 -20.47 14.84 17.82
C TYR A 820 -20.15 16.33 17.97
N THR A 821 -21.17 17.18 18.03
CA THR A 821 -21.00 18.62 18.20
C THR A 821 -21.87 19.12 19.34
N THR A 822 -21.26 19.38 20.50
CA THR A 822 -21.76 20.33 21.48
C THR A 822 -21.65 21.75 20.91
N CYS A 823 -22.51 22.05 19.93
CA CYS A 823 -22.80 23.44 19.61
C CYS A 823 -23.37 24.09 20.87
N THR A 824 -22.70 25.11 21.37
CA THR A 824 -23.22 26.01 22.41
C THR A 824 -24.44 26.74 21.86
N GLN A 825 -25.63 26.18 22.11
CA GLN A 825 -26.89 26.75 21.65
C GLN A 825 -27.18 28.06 22.40
N THR A 826 -26.96 29.19 21.75
CA THR A 826 -27.80 30.37 21.97
C THR A 826 -29.11 30.14 21.21
N PRO A 827 -30.26 29.99 21.88
CA PRO A 827 -31.49 29.57 21.22
C PRO A 827 -32.12 30.75 20.46
N LYS A 828 -32.14 30.66 19.13
CA LYS A 828 -33.19 31.30 18.31
C LYS A 828 -33.89 30.24 17.47
N GLN A 829 -35.21 30.32 17.45
CA GLN A 829 -36.09 29.26 16.98
C GLN A 829 -36.24 29.24 15.46
N GLY A 830 -36.55 28.07 14.91
CA GLY A 830 -37.37 27.97 13.71
C GLY A 830 -36.66 27.70 12.39
N THR A 831 -36.43 26.43 12.08
CA THR A 831 -36.94 25.81 10.84
C THR A 831 -36.81 24.27 10.93
N ARG A 832 -37.85 23.54 10.52
CA ARG A 832 -37.78 22.07 10.34
C ARG A 832 -37.59 21.78 8.86
N SER A 833 -36.54 21.04 8.49
CA SER A 833 -36.40 20.47 7.17
C SER A 833 -37.22 19.17 7.06
N HIS A 834 -38.39 19.25 6.42
CA HIS A 834 -39.16 18.07 6.02
C HIS A 834 -38.74 17.63 4.62
N LEU A 835 -38.33 16.37 4.47
CA LEU A 835 -38.06 15.72 3.19
C LEU A 835 -39.00 14.53 3.05
N ASN A 836 -40.08 14.70 2.27
CA ASN A 836 -40.92 13.64 1.76
C ASN A 836 -41.63 14.16 0.50
N GLN A 837 -41.54 13.42 -0.60
CA GLN A 837 -42.37 13.64 -1.78
C GLN A 837 -43.65 12.81 -1.67
N ALA A 838 -44.77 13.40 -2.09
CA ALA A 838 -45.99 12.67 -2.44
C ALA A 838 -46.63 13.38 -3.64
N GLN A 839 -46.99 12.62 -4.68
CA GLN A 839 -47.66 13.17 -5.86
C GLN A 839 -49.15 13.41 -5.60
N LYS A 840 -49.70 14.52 -6.10
CA LYS A 840 -51.09 14.59 -6.60
C LYS A 840 -51.27 15.78 -7.56
N ASN A 841 -52.27 15.66 -8.42
CA ASN A 841 -52.50 16.53 -9.58
C ASN A 841 -53.23 17.85 -9.22
N PRO A 842 -53.22 18.86 -10.13
CA PRO A 842 -53.43 20.25 -9.77
C PRO A 842 -54.89 20.73 -9.78
N SER A 843 -55.14 21.81 -9.05
CA SER A 843 -56.30 22.70 -9.21
C SER A 843 -55.88 24.15 -8.91
N SER A 844 -56.43 25.10 -9.68
CA SER A 844 -56.15 26.54 -9.64
C SER A 844 -57.45 27.33 -9.40
N PRO A 845 -57.46 28.67 -9.42
CA PRO A 845 -56.61 29.61 -8.66
C PRO A 845 -57.46 30.65 -7.87
N ASN A 846 -56.84 31.48 -7.03
CA ASN A 846 -57.08 32.94 -7.07
C ASN A 846 -56.04 33.75 -6.27
N PRO A 847 -55.75 35.01 -6.64
CA PRO A 847 -54.86 35.91 -5.90
C PRO A 847 -55.62 36.91 -5.01
N ASN A 848 -54.99 37.39 -3.92
CA ASN A 848 -54.94 38.81 -3.53
C ASN A 848 -54.41 39.00 -2.09
N THR A 849 -53.22 39.60 -1.94
CA THR A 849 -52.98 40.72 -1.01
C THR A 849 -51.61 41.35 -1.27
N ARG A 850 -51.52 42.68 -1.19
CA ARG A 850 -50.25 43.43 -1.15
C ARG A 850 -49.79 43.58 0.29
N LEU A 851 -48.48 43.61 0.52
CA LEU A 851 -47.89 44.26 1.69
C LEU A 851 -46.76 45.21 1.23
N LEU A 852 -46.70 46.37 1.87
CA LEU A 852 -45.68 47.40 1.65
C LEU A 852 -44.67 47.39 2.82
N PRO A 853 -43.40 47.77 2.60
CA PRO A 853 -42.39 47.82 3.65
C PRO A 853 -42.45 49.12 4.47
N PRO A 854 -42.16 49.10 5.78
CA PRO A 854 -41.91 50.30 6.57
C PRO A 854 -40.44 50.77 6.45
N SER A 855 -40.25 52.09 6.43
CA SER A 855 -38.94 52.78 6.43
C SER A 855 -38.43 53.08 7.86
N PRO A 856 -37.13 53.38 8.07
CA PRO A 856 -36.51 53.40 9.40
C PRO A 856 -36.52 54.77 10.11
N THR A 857 -36.31 54.75 11.43
CA THR A 857 -36.02 55.92 12.29
C THR A 857 -34.72 55.75 13.08
N GLN A 858 -34.13 56.86 13.55
CA GLN A 858 -32.78 56.96 14.15
C GLN A 858 -32.79 57.39 15.64
N VAL A 859 -31.57 57.57 16.20
CA VAL A 859 -31.19 58.33 17.41
C VAL A 859 -31.25 57.52 18.72
N GLY A 860 -30.29 57.58 19.64
CA GLY A 860 -29.00 58.33 19.72
C GLY A 860 -28.02 57.66 20.73
N LYS A 861 -26.69 57.79 20.61
CA LYS A 861 -25.78 58.92 20.95
C LYS A 861 -25.38 59.08 22.44
N SER A 862 -24.24 58.48 22.81
CA SER A 862 -23.20 58.94 23.76
C SER A 862 -21.98 58.02 23.57
N GLY A 863 -20.72 58.44 23.43
CA GLY A 863 -19.94 59.40 24.22
C GLY A 863 -19.04 58.59 25.18
N ASN A 864 -17.72 58.77 25.29
CA ASN A 864 -16.85 59.87 24.84
C ASN A 864 -15.36 59.41 24.81
N ARG A 865 -14.56 59.88 23.82
CA ARG A 865 -13.15 60.35 23.97
C ARG A 865 -12.03 59.33 24.33
N ASN A 866 -10.75 59.57 24.04
CA ASN A 866 -10.05 60.73 23.45
C ASN A 866 -8.79 60.26 22.64
N ASP A 867 -8.49 60.96 21.53
CA ASP A 867 -7.20 61.58 21.12
C ASP A 867 -5.90 60.74 21.01
N GLU A 868 -4.92 60.98 20.11
CA GLU A 868 -4.68 61.92 18.97
C GLU A 868 -3.46 61.37 18.14
N LEU A 869 -2.84 61.92 17.07
CA LEU A 869 -2.90 63.18 16.29
C LEU A 869 -2.26 62.92 14.88
N GLU A 870 -2.79 63.52 13.79
CA GLU A 870 -2.13 64.00 12.53
C GLU A 870 -1.09 63.16 11.71
N THR A 871 -0.73 63.46 10.43
CA THR A 871 -1.03 64.60 9.51
C THR A 871 -1.09 64.18 8.01
N THR A 872 -1.90 64.91 7.20
CA THR A 872 -1.77 65.37 5.77
C THR A 872 -0.92 64.65 4.67
N LEU A 873 -1.13 64.84 3.33
CA LEU A 873 -2.29 65.10 2.43
C LEU A 873 -1.80 65.25 0.96
N SER A 874 -2.64 64.85 -0.02
CA SER A 874 -2.73 65.28 -1.47
C SER A 874 -2.73 64.09 -2.45
N LYS A 875 -3.20 64.13 -3.72
CA LYS A 875 -4.36 64.72 -4.46
C LYS A 875 -3.96 65.01 -5.93
N CYS A 876 -4.90 64.76 -6.86
CA CYS A 876 -4.93 65.14 -8.30
C CYS A 876 -4.16 64.25 -9.31
N ARG A 877 -4.50 64.18 -10.61
CA ARG A 877 -5.80 64.12 -11.36
C ARG A 877 -5.51 64.04 -12.89
N GLY A 878 -6.20 63.20 -13.67
CA GLY A 878 -6.17 63.17 -15.17
C GLY A 878 -6.20 61.72 -15.71
N ARG A 879 -6.89 61.27 -16.77
CA ARG A 879 -7.37 61.82 -18.08
C ARG A 879 -6.25 62.13 -19.11
N SER A 880 -6.32 61.76 -20.40
CA SER A 880 -7.24 60.85 -21.14
C SER A 880 -6.82 60.61 -22.61
N LEU A 881 -7.25 59.49 -23.21
CA LEU A 881 -7.56 59.27 -24.66
C LEU A 881 -6.44 59.16 -25.72
N ILE A 882 -6.88 58.78 -26.95
CA ILE A 882 -6.19 58.56 -28.24
C ILE A 882 -5.41 57.22 -28.33
N SER A 883 -5.54 56.28 -29.29
CA SER A 883 -6.46 55.92 -30.40
C SER A 883 -5.78 55.76 -31.78
N GLY A 884 -5.90 54.57 -32.39
CA GLY A 884 -5.48 54.24 -33.77
C GLY A 884 -4.88 52.82 -33.88
N GLY A 885 -5.01 52.07 -34.98
CA GLY A 885 -5.85 52.30 -36.16
C GLY A 885 -5.38 51.50 -37.40
N GLY A 886 -6.15 50.48 -37.82
CA GLY A 886 -5.87 49.66 -39.01
C GLY A 886 -4.86 48.52 -38.81
N GLN A 887 -4.78 47.51 -39.69
CA GLN A 887 -5.68 47.15 -40.79
C GLN A 887 -5.54 45.65 -41.16
N GLN A 888 -6.64 45.00 -41.57
CA GLN A 888 -6.66 43.70 -42.29
C GLN A 888 -6.44 43.95 -43.80
N PRO A 889 -6.18 42.94 -44.69
CA PRO A 889 -6.75 41.58 -44.67
C PRO A 889 -5.90 40.41 -45.22
N SER A 890 -6.42 39.18 -45.07
CA SER A 890 -6.71 38.23 -46.17
C SER A 890 -7.28 36.92 -45.62
N ALA A 891 -7.92 36.10 -46.46
CA ALA A 891 -8.66 34.90 -46.05
C ALA A 891 -8.20 33.64 -46.80
N GLY A 892 -8.26 32.49 -46.12
CA GLY A 892 -8.11 31.15 -46.71
C GLY A 892 -9.10 30.18 -46.07
N ALA A 893 -9.90 29.48 -46.88
CA ALA A 893 -10.96 28.60 -46.42
C ALA A 893 -10.48 27.13 -46.31
N GLY A 894 -10.90 26.41 -45.25
CA GLY A 894 -10.36 25.08 -44.95
C GLY A 894 -11.25 24.17 -44.10
N ARG A 895 -12.41 23.76 -44.65
CA ARG A 895 -13.27 22.59 -44.30
C ARG A 895 -13.52 22.22 -42.82
N HIS A 896 -14.80 22.07 -42.47
CA HIS A 896 -15.25 21.35 -41.28
C HIS A 896 -14.74 19.91 -41.21
N LEU A 897 -14.37 19.48 -40.00
CA LEU A 897 -14.52 18.11 -39.51
C LEU A 897 -15.22 18.16 -38.14
N ASN A 898 -16.17 17.25 -37.90
CA ASN A 898 -16.88 17.18 -36.62
C ASN A 898 -16.01 16.49 -35.55
N PRO A 899 -16.03 16.95 -34.28
CA PRO A 899 -15.33 16.26 -33.21
C PRO A 899 -16.00 14.91 -32.90
N LEU A 900 -15.22 13.83 -32.99
CA LEU A 900 -15.64 12.51 -32.50
C LEU A 900 -15.59 12.46 -30.97
N SER A 901 -16.49 11.68 -30.36
CA SER A 901 -16.64 11.62 -28.90
C SER A 901 -15.42 10.98 -28.20
N PRO A 902 -15.00 11.47 -27.01
CA PRO A 902 -13.83 10.95 -26.28
C PRO A 902 -13.84 9.42 -25.99
N ALA A 903 -15.02 8.79 -25.94
CA ALA A 903 -15.20 7.39 -25.58
C ALA A 903 -14.58 6.36 -26.56
N HIS A 904 -14.04 6.77 -27.71
CA HIS A 904 -13.30 5.87 -28.60
C HIS A 904 -11.77 5.91 -28.43
N LEU A 905 -11.18 7.05 -28.07
CA LEU A 905 -9.73 7.17 -27.87
C LEU A 905 -9.19 6.25 -26.76
N SER A 906 -9.99 6.03 -25.71
CA SER A 906 -9.66 5.12 -24.60
C SER A 906 -9.48 3.65 -25.00
N ARG A 907 -10.05 3.18 -26.12
CA ARG A 907 -9.88 1.79 -26.59
C ARG A 907 -8.72 1.63 -27.57
N THR A 908 -8.45 2.60 -28.43
CA THR A 908 -7.37 2.49 -29.43
C THR A 908 -5.99 2.48 -28.77
N LEU A 909 -5.78 3.31 -27.75
CA LEU A 909 -4.52 3.38 -26.97
C LEU A 909 -4.19 2.10 -26.17
N VAL A 910 -5.11 1.13 -26.09
CA VAL A 910 -4.89 -0.19 -25.47
C VAL A 910 -4.51 -1.25 -26.52
N GLY A 911 -4.57 -0.93 -27.81
CA GLY A 911 -4.18 -1.81 -28.91
C GLY A 911 -2.81 -1.53 -29.55
N GLU A 912 -2.18 -0.40 -29.21
CA GLU A 912 -0.95 0.09 -29.85
C GLU A 912 0.15 0.53 -28.84
N LEU A 913 0.09 0.02 -27.59
CA LEU A 913 1.07 0.25 -26.51
C LEU A 913 1.46 -1.04 -25.77
#